data_AF-A0A1G9KWG5-F1
#
_entry.id   AF-A0A1G9KWG5-F1
#
_cell.length_a   1.000
_cell.length_b   1.000
_cell.length_c   1.000
_cell.angle_alpha   90.00
_cell.angle_beta   90.00
_cell.angle_gamma   90.00
#
_symmetry.space_group_name_H-M   'P 1'
#
loop_
_entity.id
_entity.type
_entity.pdbx_description
1 polymer ?
#
loop_
_entity_poly.entity_id
_entity_poly.type
_entity_poly.pdbx_seq_one_letter_code
_entity_poly.pdbx_strand_id
1 'polypeptide(L)'
;MTNPFGKGLPAWLLILFALNLLYLAYELAFNSRLVDAAVASLTRSEVLALELEGRILSGIGLCLLLLRLIKVQDRPLLRNLIVISLAIGIGFPLMYQGQRILVDTLVDRTSAEQRMDAQHLLLLKRGLASNALQLDGIPFDDADLESAHTRSFLSVLGLMTFVSPEFIDSLKNEADRIIDQVITNEATRDLPESYEKYRQLQISMQQTWADYEQVSDEYWQAQSALMQEAEDQWYELQSNLMDQWQVLSDDRDEHAFTRQVLTLQRSLTTYFQARERCDNGRFRDECIIRVEDIYREEVTSNLGNYVAPHDWCHEPELVTTTVQRRGRFVTERQEVQRCHGLEFDHLADKLTAVTQQAMSYEQFLASDAVGERIREELYAEGLSLPDSWRPDDRATFLDIAVAEPMRALGLQADEAMQAQLGSTLPLDLDAKDFLASPPVQDQLHKALRPQDPNLLISLNLDPEAFRDAIIMPHYRALADQERARLYADAQALANGEVREEEGKQYVRALIVPPIAMGFSLFFALVNAIGLAASLPPLLGYQRRWLPPAIKASGLVLVLALPMANSSAVVKTDTYRYFADEAERAFSPLGGLFATWVINTEPVIYPIGRMMTFFAPPLVTVTTSQVAEDQAQAEAQAPIIQTSPEPTVLPQASSQPALNQPVADREPDQRKASRITHLDVTRPLFDQVQAAKAHDQHAVMVDLQMLSDRHWAIHRAPIISGQGTCLTNFQRAMDLSRVDSLQWRGARHASCGSEALAHRPVAIPTAREFARQFQRSAADLSLWAHFQPTLHGEVNCHAVRSEADALAELLGSQRFTAAVSRPEMLSCFTQHGRDYSLAYFGPEHGSAESDDSSLRHLTLADARRLRERARGEAYREHVTQLSTSLLAPALELLEPEDAIVVHHQHGSEAIRQALKAFAGRHGVFGPAGGLQDDTQNHITVTRD
;
A
#
# COMPACT_ATOMS: atom_id res chain seq x y z
N MET A 1 92.35 12.41 -36.26
CA MET A 1 91.14 11.91 -35.57
C MET A 1 91.51 11.64 -34.12
N THR A 2 91.31 12.61 -33.24
CA THR A 2 91.51 12.47 -31.79
C THR A 2 90.17 12.75 -31.12
N ASN A 3 89.75 11.78 -30.30
CA ASN A 3 88.42 11.65 -29.71
C ASN A 3 88.11 12.82 -28.76
N PRO A 4 87.06 13.65 -28.99
CA PRO A 4 86.77 14.82 -28.15
C PRO A 4 86.04 14.47 -26.83
N PHE A 5 85.76 13.20 -26.55
CA PHE A 5 85.12 12.75 -25.31
C PHE A 5 86.15 12.21 -24.29
N GLY A 6 86.99 13.12 -23.79
CA GLY A 6 87.92 12.85 -22.69
C GLY A 6 87.30 13.06 -21.31
N LYS A 7 87.33 12.01 -20.48
CA LYS A 7 86.77 11.82 -19.12
C LYS A 7 85.28 11.41 -19.10
N GLY A 8 85.05 10.10 -18.96
CA GLY A 8 83.71 9.54 -18.74
C GLY A 8 83.01 10.20 -17.56
N LEU A 9 81.70 10.46 -17.70
CA LEU A 9 80.84 10.92 -16.62
C LEU A 9 81.02 10.03 -15.37
N PRO A 10 81.01 10.59 -14.14
CA PRO A 10 81.04 9.78 -12.93
C PRO A 10 79.76 8.92 -12.87
N ALA A 11 79.89 7.59 -12.92
CA ALA A 11 78.76 6.65 -12.85
C ALA A 11 77.83 6.94 -11.65
N TRP A 12 78.40 7.44 -10.54
CA TRP A 12 77.66 7.90 -9.37
C TRP A 12 76.66 9.03 -9.65
N LEU A 13 77.03 10.03 -10.47
CA LEU A 13 76.13 11.13 -10.82
C LEU A 13 74.96 10.65 -11.67
N LEU A 14 75.18 9.69 -12.57
CA LEU A 14 74.12 9.09 -13.39
C LEU A 14 73.15 8.27 -12.52
N ILE A 15 73.67 7.48 -11.58
CA ILE A 15 72.84 6.71 -10.64
C ILE A 15 71.98 7.66 -9.79
N LEU A 16 72.57 8.70 -9.20
CA LEU A 16 71.81 9.69 -8.41
C LEU A 16 70.79 10.44 -9.25
N PHE A 17 71.10 10.75 -10.51
CA PHE A 17 70.16 11.39 -11.42
C PHE A 17 68.95 10.49 -11.71
N ALA A 18 69.17 9.22 -12.01
CA ALA A 18 68.10 8.25 -12.27
C ALA A 18 67.23 8.02 -11.02
N LEU A 19 67.85 7.84 -9.84
CA LEU A 19 67.12 7.67 -8.58
C LEU A 19 66.29 8.91 -8.21
N ASN A 20 66.83 10.11 -8.42
CA ASN A 20 66.12 11.35 -8.14
C ASN A 20 64.97 11.58 -9.13
N LEU A 21 65.16 11.25 -10.42
CA LEU A 21 64.08 11.30 -11.41
C LEU A 21 62.91 10.35 -11.03
N LEU A 22 63.23 9.12 -10.63
CA LEU A 22 62.22 8.15 -10.17
C LEU A 22 61.54 8.62 -8.89
N TYR A 23 62.31 9.11 -7.92
CA TYR A 23 61.77 9.67 -6.68
C TYR A 23 60.81 10.83 -6.96
N LEU A 24 61.22 11.78 -7.81
CA LEU A 24 60.40 12.95 -8.15
C LEU A 24 59.09 12.53 -8.84
N ALA A 25 59.10 11.47 -9.65
CA ALA A 25 57.87 10.90 -10.22
C ALA A 25 56.90 10.44 -9.13
N TYR A 26 57.38 9.66 -8.16
CA TYR A 26 56.57 9.18 -7.03
C TYR A 26 56.12 10.31 -6.11
N GLU A 27 57.00 11.26 -5.79
CA GLU A 27 56.69 12.38 -4.90
C GLU A 27 55.62 13.30 -5.50
N LEU A 28 55.72 13.64 -6.79
CA LEU A 28 54.72 14.46 -7.48
C LEU A 28 53.37 13.73 -7.60
N ALA A 29 53.38 12.42 -7.88
CA ALA A 29 52.17 11.62 -7.91
C ALA A 29 51.49 11.56 -6.52
N PHE A 30 52.27 11.35 -5.46
CA PHE A 30 51.77 11.37 -4.09
C PHE A 30 51.18 12.73 -3.70
N ASN A 31 51.85 13.83 -4.06
CA ASN A 31 51.35 15.18 -3.80
C ASN A 31 49.97 15.41 -4.43
N SER A 32 49.76 15.00 -5.70
CA SER A 32 48.44 15.10 -6.32
C SER A 32 47.36 14.26 -5.62
N ARG A 33 47.71 13.08 -5.09
CA ARG A 33 46.76 12.26 -4.31
C ARG A 33 46.38 12.92 -3.00
N LEU A 34 47.29 13.62 -2.32
CA LEU A 34 46.97 14.36 -1.10
C LEU A 34 45.96 15.48 -1.37
N VAL A 35 46.12 16.20 -2.49
CA VAL A 35 45.18 17.25 -2.91
C VAL A 35 43.81 16.66 -3.25
N ASP A 36 43.77 15.53 -3.95
CA ASP A 36 42.51 14.87 -4.30
C ASP A 36 41.81 14.27 -3.06
N ALA A 37 42.59 13.72 -2.12
CA ALA A 37 42.12 13.19 -0.85
C ALA A 37 41.47 14.25 0.05
N ALA A 38 41.72 15.54 -0.18
CA ALA A 38 41.14 16.60 0.62
C ALA A 38 39.66 16.89 0.33
N VAL A 39 39.16 16.49 -0.84
CA VAL A 39 37.73 16.58 -1.21
C VAL A 39 37.00 15.26 -0.96
N ALA A 40 37.74 14.16 -0.80
CA ALA A 40 37.17 12.86 -0.47
C ALA A 40 36.86 12.73 1.04
N SER A 41 35.81 11.97 1.38
CA SER A 41 35.58 11.51 2.75
C SER A 41 36.56 10.37 3.06
N LEU A 42 37.68 10.67 3.72
CA LEU A 42 38.71 9.69 4.02
C LEU A 42 38.32 8.82 5.23
N THR A 43 38.44 7.51 5.06
CA THR A 43 38.36 6.52 6.14
C THR A 43 39.64 6.53 7.00
N ARG A 44 39.57 5.96 8.20
CA ARG A 44 40.73 5.82 9.11
C ARG A 44 41.92 5.15 8.42
N SER A 45 41.66 4.06 7.69
CA SER A 45 42.68 3.32 6.96
C SER A 45 43.35 4.14 5.86
N GLU A 46 42.60 5.00 5.18
CA GLU A 46 43.14 5.86 4.11
C GLU A 46 44.03 6.97 4.66
N VAL A 47 43.64 7.59 5.79
CA VAL A 47 44.48 8.58 6.48
C VAL A 47 45.80 7.96 6.93
N LEU A 48 45.76 6.75 7.51
CA LEU A 48 46.96 6.02 7.92
C LEU A 48 47.85 5.62 6.74
N ALA A 49 47.25 5.22 5.61
CA ALA A 49 47.99 4.88 4.40
C ALA A 49 48.74 6.09 3.83
N LEU A 50 48.07 7.26 3.74
CA LEU A 50 48.69 8.51 3.31
C LEU A 50 49.80 8.96 4.27
N GLU A 51 49.59 8.81 5.59
CA GLU A 51 50.60 9.09 6.61
C GLU A 51 51.85 8.21 6.45
N LEU A 52 51.66 6.90 6.23
CA LEU A 52 52.76 5.95 6.07
C LEU A 52 53.53 6.21 4.76
N GLU A 53 52.81 6.41 3.65
CA GLU A 53 53.40 6.68 2.34
C GLU A 53 54.21 7.99 2.37
N GLY A 54 53.66 9.05 2.95
CA GLY A 54 54.33 10.34 3.09
C GLY A 54 55.62 10.25 3.93
N ARG A 55 55.62 9.43 4.99
CA ARG A 55 56.82 9.18 5.82
C ARG A 55 57.92 8.44 5.07
N ILE A 56 57.55 7.43 4.28
CA ILE A 56 58.50 6.67 3.46
C ILE A 56 59.13 7.58 2.41
N LEU A 57 58.31 8.32 1.67
CA LEU A 57 58.74 9.21 0.60
C LEU A 57 59.63 10.34 1.13
N SER A 58 59.22 11.00 2.21
CA SER A 58 60.04 12.01 2.88
C SER A 58 61.40 11.46 3.33
N GLY A 59 61.44 10.24 3.88
CA GLY A 59 62.67 9.55 4.27
C GLY A 59 63.61 9.27 3.09
N ILE A 60 63.06 8.84 1.95
CA ILE A 60 63.82 8.66 0.70
C ILE A 60 64.34 10.01 0.19
N GLY A 61 63.49 11.05 0.22
CA GLY A 61 63.84 12.41 -0.17
C GLY A 61 65.03 12.95 0.62
N LEU A 62 65.03 12.80 1.95
CA LEU A 62 66.17 13.20 2.79
C LEU A 62 67.43 12.38 2.49
N CYS A 63 67.30 11.07 2.28
CA CYS A 63 68.43 10.22 1.89
C CYS A 63 69.07 10.71 0.60
N LEU A 64 68.28 11.01 -0.44
CA LEU A 64 68.81 11.50 -1.72
C LEU A 64 69.53 12.85 -1.58
N LEU A 65 69.03 13.75 -0.72
CA LEU A 65 69.70 15.01 -0.42
C LEU A 65 71.06 14.79 0.28
N LEU A 66 71.14 13.89 1.26
CA LEU A 66 72.38 13.55 1.95
C LEU A 66 73.39 12.86 1.00
N LEU A 67 72.92 11.92 0.18
CA LEU A 67 73.76 11.21 -0.80
C LEU A 67 74.37 12.17 -1.82
N ARG A 68 73.67 13.27 -2.13
CA ARG A 68 74.18 14.31 -3.03
C ARG A 68 75.37 15.09 -2.48
N LEU A 69 75.54 15.15 -1.16
CA LEU A 69 76.67 15.82 -0.51
C LEU A 69 77.95 14.97 -0.55
N ILE A 70 77.83 13.68 -0.87
CA ILE A 70 78.94 12.73 -0.92
C ILE A 70 79.66 12.81 -2.28
N LYS A 71 80.97 13.08 -2.25
CA LYS A 71 81.86 12.97 -3.41
C LYS A 71 82.54 11.59 -3.42
N VAL A 72 82.22 10.75 -4.40
CA VAL A 72 82.66 9.33 -4.48
C VAL A 72 84.09 9.17 -5.07
N GLN A 73 84.82 10.25 -5.29
CA GLN A 73 86.13 10.19 -5.96
C GLN A 73 87.29 10.07 -4.95
N ASP A 74 88.26 9.20 -5.25
CA ASP A 74 89.53 8.95 -4.53
C ASP A 74 89.47 8.18 -3.18
N ARG A 75 88.40 7.42 -2.92
CA ARG A 75 88.28 6.56 -1.71
C ARG A 75 88.10 5.07 -2.07
N PRO A 76 88.56 4.14 -1.21
CA PRO A 76 88.31 2.71 -1.41
C PRO A 76 86.81 2.40 -1.39
N LEU A 77 86.38 1.47 -2.24
CA LEU A 77 84.97 1.07 -2.44
C LEU A 77 84.22 0.83 -1.11
N LEU A 78 84.84 0.11 -0.18
CA LEU A 78 84.28 -0.19 1.14
C LEU A 78 83.95 1.07 1.94
N ARG A 79 84.81 2.10 1.91
CA ARG A 79 84.59 3.36 2.62
C ARG A 79 83.45 4.16 1.99
N ASN A 80 83.31 4.13 0.68
CA ASN A 80 82.18 4.78 0.00
C ASN A 80 80.86 4.08 0.32
N LEU A 81 80.84 2.74 0.36
CA LEU A 81 79.67 1.98 0.80
C LEU A 81 79.31 2.29 2.25
N ILE A 82 80.27 2.36 3.17
CA ILE A 82 80.02 2.72 4.58
C ILE A 82 79.40 4.11 4.69
N VAL A 83 79.92 5.12 3.97
CA VAL A 83 79.38 6.49 4.03
C VAL A 83 77.99 6.59 3.42
N ILE A 84 77.72 5.87 2.33
CA ILE A 84 76.38 5.78 1.71
C ILE A 84 75.39 5.10 2.67
N SER A 85 75.76 3.94 3.23
CA SER A 85 74.93 3.22 4.20
C SER A 85 74.69 4.02 5.47
N LEU A 86 75.67 4.79 5.93
CA LEU A 86 75.52 5.68 7.08
C LEU A 86 74.58 6.85 6.77
N ALA A 87 74.69 7.45 5.57
CA ALA A 87 73.80 8.53 5.15
C ALA A 87 72.33 8.05 5.05
N ILE A 88 72.11 6.85 4.53
CA ILE A 88 70.76 6.24 4.46
C ILE A 88 70.28 5.82 5.86
N GLY A 89 71.14 5.14 6.63
CA GLY A 89 70.83 4.63 7.97
C GLY A 89 70.61 5.73 9.02
N ILE A 90 71.07 6.96 8.77
CA ILE A 90 70.73 8.13 9.58
C ILE A 90 69.56 8.89 8.96
N GLY A 91 69.61 9.19 7.66
CA GLY A 91 68.63 10.03 6.98
C GLY A 91 67.22 9.46 7.02
N PHE A 92 67.04 8.19 6.66
CA PHE A 92 65.71 7.60 6.60
C PHE A 92 65.06 7.52 8.00
N PRO A 93 65.70 6.95 9.06
CA PRO A 93 65.08 6.87 10.37
C PRO A 93 64.85 8.24 11.01
N LEU A 94 65.76 9.20 10.80
CA LEU A 94 65.61 10.56 11.33
C LEU A 94 64.34 11.21 10.78
N MET A 95 64.09 11.10 9.47
CA MET A 95 62.90 11.70 8.86
C MET A 95 61.63 10.93 9.22
N TYR A 96 61.66 9.60 9.07
CA TYR A 96 60.51 8.73 9.31
C TYR A 96 60.00 8.86 10.75
N GLN A 97 60.91 8.75 11.73
CA GLN A 97 60.55 8.89 13.15
C GLN A 97 60.31 10.35 13.52
N GLY A 98 61.00 11.30 12.90
CA GLY A 98 60.79 12.73 13.14
C GLY A 98 59.38 13.18 12.80
N GLN A 99 58.86 12.79 11.63
CA GLN A 99 57.47 13.06 11.25
C GLN A 99 56.46 12.34 12.14
N ARG A 100 56.75 11.09 12.53
CA ARG A 100 55.89 10.35 13.46
C ARG A 100 55.78 11.04 14.80
N ILE A 101 56.90 11.33 15.43
CA ILE A 101 56.95 12.01 16.73
C ILE A 101 56.27 13.38 16.65
N LEU A 102 56.47 14.13 15.55
CA LEU A 102 55.82 15.41 15.34
C LEU A 102 54.28 15.28 15.36
N VAL A 103 53.72 14.40 14.53
CA VAL A 103 52.27 14.22 14.43
C VAL A 103 51.70 13.66 15.72
N ASP A 104 52.29 12.61 16.28
CA ASP A 104 51.82 11.99 17.53
C ASP A 104 51.83 13.00 18.67
N THR A 105 52.89 13.82 18.80
CA THR A 105 52.97 14.85 19.85
C THR A 105 51.93 15.96 19.66
N LEU A 106 51.63 16.35 18.42
CA LEU A 106 50.57 17.35 18.14
C LEU A 106 49.19 16.80 18.51
N VAL A 107 48.92 15.54 18.19
CA VAL A 107 47.64 14.87 18.45
C VAL A 107 47.45 14.56 19.93
N ASP A 108 48.46 14.01 20.61
CA ASP A 108 48.36 13.60 22.02
C ASP A 108 48.23 14.80 22.97
N ARG A 109 48.66 16.00 22.56
CA ARG A 109 48.51 17.23 23.34
C ARG A 109 47.12 17.86 23.25
N THR A 110 46.24 17.34 22.40
CA THR A 110 44.89 17.91 22.25
C THR A 110 43.99 17.60 23.43
N SER A 111 43.20 18.59 23.85
CA SER A 111 42.16 18.42 24.87
C SER A 111 40.93 17.68 24.31
N ALA A 112 40.05 17.23 25.20
CA ALA A 112 38.77 16.63 24.83
C ALA A 112 37.90 17.58 24.00
N GLU A 113 37.89 18.87 24.37
CA GLU A 113 37.19 19.94 23.64
C GLU A 113 37.78 20.15 22.24
N GLN A 114 39.11 20.20 22.10
CA GLN A 114 39.75 20.30 20.79
C GLN A 114 39.45 19.10 19.88
N ARG A 115 39.30 17.90 20.43
CA ARG A 115 38.90 16.71 19.66
C ARG A 115 37.45 16.79 19.18
N MET A 116 36.57 17.35 20.01
CA MET A 116 35.18 17.65 19.62
C MET A 116 35.14 18.75 18.54
N ASP A 117 35.95 19.79 18.68
CA ASP A 117 36.08 20.85 17.68
C ASP A 117 36.54 20.28 16.33
N ALA A 118 37.51 19.36 16.35
CA ALA A 118 37.96 18.66 15.16
C ALA A 118 36.85 17.86 14.47
N GLN A 119 35.95 17.24 15.24
CA GLN A 119 34.79 16.54 14.71
C GLN A 119 33.84 17.49 13.95
N HIS A 120 33.55 18.66 14.52
CA HIS A 120 32.69 19.68 13.89
C HIS A 120 33.33 20.24 12.62
N LEU A 121 34.65 20.50 12.65
CA LEU A 121 35.39 20.98 11.48
C LEU A 121 35.47 19.95 10.35
N LEU A 122 35.48 18.65 10.67
CA LEU A 122 35.38 17.61 9.65
C LEU A 122 34.00 17.56 8.98
N LEU A 123 32.92 17.76 9.76
CA LEU A 123 31.57 17.91 9.20
C LEU A 123 31.52 19.11 8.24
N LEU A 124 32.04 20.27 8.67
CA LEU A 124 32.16 21.45 7.83
C LEU A 124 32.93 21.15 6.54
N LYS A 125 34.12 20.54 6.65
CA LYS A 125 34.95 20.18 5.50
C LYS A 125 34.20 19.28 4.53
N ARG A 126 33.43 18.31 5.04
CA ARG A 126 32.58 17.43 4.24
C ARG A 126 31.47 18.21 3.52
N GLY A 127 30.80 19.12 4.22
CA GLY A 127 29.77 19.98 3.64
C GLY A 127 30.31 20.89 2.53
N LEU A 128 31.51 21.45 2.69
CA LEU A 128 32.18 22.23 1.64
C LEU A 128 32.59 21.36 0.45
N ALA A 129 33.12 20.16 0.71
CA ALA A 129 33.58 19.24 -0.33
C ALA A 129 32.43 18.65 -1.17
N SER A 130 31.24 18.48 -0.59
CA SER A 130 30.05 18.00 -1.29
C SER A 130 29.20 19.11 -1.92
N ASN A 131 29.70 20.36 -1.92
CA ASN A 131 28.94 21.56 -2.32
C ASN A 131 27.65 21.79 -1.49
N ALA A 132 27.53 21.13 -0.34
CA ALA A 132 26.38 21.27 0.54
C ALA A 132 26.42 22.56 1.38
N LEU A 133 27.61 23.16 1.53
CA LEU A 133 27.84 24.43 2.20
C LEU A 133 28.67 25.35 1.29
N GLN A 134 28.29 26.62 1.20
CA GLN A 134 29.07 27.65 0.49
C GLN A 134 29.59 28.67 1.49
N LEU A 135 30.84 29.10 1.32
CA LEU A 135 31.43 30.18 2.11
C LEU A 135 31.22 31.50 1.39
N ASP A 136 30.75 32.51 2.12
CA ASP A 136 30.60 33.86 1.58
C ASP A 136 31.92 34.35 0.96
N GLY A 137 31.82 34.86 -0.27
CA GLY A 137 32.95 35.42 -1.02
C GLY A 137 33.85 34.41 -1.75
N ILE A 138 33.56 33.10 -1.69
CA ILE A 138 34.22 32.07 -2.50
C ILE A 138 33.16 31.35 -3.34
N PRO A 139 33.02 31.63 -4.64
CA PRO A 139 32.10 30.89 -5.50
C PRO A 139 32.60 29.45 -5.62
N PHE A 140 31.75 28.49 -5.27
CA PHE A 140 31.98 27.07 -5.48
C PHE A 140 30.90 26.55 -6.43
N ASP A 141 31.09 26.74 -7.73
CA ASP A 141 30.40 25.90 -8.72
C ASP A 141 31.04 24.51 -8.73
N ASP A 142 30.34 23.47 -9.21
CA ASP A 142 30.91 22.11 -9.31
C ASP A 142 32.21 22.08 -10.14
N ALA A 143 32.33 22.98 -11.12
CA ALA A 143 33.54 23.20 -11.91
C ALA A 143 34.71 23.78 -11.10
N ASP A 144 34.42 24.57 -10.05
CA ASP A 144 35.43 25.22 -9.20
C ASP A 144 35.94 24.28 -8.09
N LEU A 145 35.14 23.29 -7.65
CA LEU A 145 35.56 22.22 -6.74
C LEU A 145 36.59 21.27 -7.36
N GLU A 146 36.59 21.14 -8.69
CA GLU A 146 37.64 20.42 -9.41
C GLU A 146 38.94 21.23 -9.60
N SER A 147 38.91 22.54 -9.31
CA SER A 147 40.09 23.38 -9.48
C SER A 147 41.18 23.04 -8.46
N ALA A 148 42.43 23.00 -8.91
CA ALA A 148 43.58 22.76 -8.04
C ALA A 148 43.66 23.79 -6.89
N HIS A 149 43.22 25.03 -7.12
CA HIS A 149 43.18 26.09 -6.11
C HIS A 149 42.24 25.76 -4.96
N THR A 150 41.00 25.36 -5.27
CA THR A 150 39.98 25.02 -4.27
C THR A 150 40.37 23.78 -3.48
N ARG A 151 40.86 22.73 -4.14
CA ARG A 151 41.30 21.50 -3.46
C ARG A 151 42.46 21.75 -2.49
N SER A 152 43.42 22.58 -2.90
CA SER A 152 44.55 22.98 -2.05
C SER A 152 44.09 23.81 -0.85
N PHE A 153 43.15 24.73 -1.06
CA PHE A 153 42.54 25.50 0.02
C PHE A 153 41.81 24.59 1.01
N LEU A 154 40.92 23.71 0.56
CA LEU A 154 40.20 22.75 1.41
C LEU A 154 41.14 21.82 2.19
N SER A 155 42.31 21.49 1.61
CA SER A 155 43.35 20.69 2.26
C SER A 155 43.96 21.40 3.48
N VAL A 156 44.15 22.71 3.41
CA VAL A 156 44.81 23.52 4.44
C VAL A 156 43.79 24.18 5.38
N LEU A 157 42.55 24.39 4.92
CA LEU A 157 41.46 25.02 5.67
C LEU A 157 41.21 24.33 7.00
N GLY A 158 41.23 22.99 7.04
CA GLY A 158 41.03 22.22 8.27
C GLY A 158 42.04 22.58 9.37
N LEU A 159 43.31 22.77 9.02
CA LEU A 159 44.35 23.19 9.96
C LEU A 159 44.22 24.67 10.36
N MET A 160 43.87 25.54 9.42
CA MET A 160 43.72 26.98 9.67
C MET A 160 42.51 27.30 10.57
N THR A 161 41.42 26.55 10.39
CA THR A 161 40.18 26.71 11.17
C THR A 161 40.28 26.06 12.55
N PHE A 162 41.02 24.96 12.67
CA PHE A 162 41.26 24.25 13.95
C PHE A 162 41.88 25.13 15.04
N VAL A 163 42.55 26.21 14.66
CA VAL A 163 43.19 27.15 15.59
C VAL A 163 42.39 28.44 15.84
N SER A 164 41.15 28.53 15.35
CA SER A 164 40.27 29.70 15.49
C SER A 164 39.06 29.39 16.40
N PRO A 165 39.11 29.71 17.70
CA PRO A 165 38.02 29.40 18.63
C PRO A 165 36.70 30.09 18.26
N GLU A 166 36.76 31.38 17.89
CA GLU A 166 35.57 32.17 17.53
C GLU A 166 34.81 31.57 16.33
N PHE A 167 35.56 31.07 15.34
CA PHE A 167 34.96 30.41 14.17
C PHE A 167 34.33 29.08 14.56
N ILE A 168 34.99 28.28 15.39
CA ILE A 168 34.49 26.99 15.86
C ILE A 168 33.18 27.16 16.64
N ASP A 169 33.10 28.16 17.51
CA ASP A 169 31.87 28.44 18.27
C ASP A 169 30.73 28.88 17.34
N SER A 170 31.01 29.71 16.34
CA SER A 170 30.02 30.06 15.32
C SER A 170 29.59 28.84 14.51
N LEU A 171 30.51 27.92 14.20
CA LEU A 171 30.21 26.69 13.47
C LEU A 171 29.32 25.75 14.30
N LYS A 172 29.59 25.59 15.60
CA LYS A 172 28.75 24.79 16.50
C LYS A 172 27.32 25.31 16.55
N ASN A 173 27.14 26.64 16.59
CA ASN A 173 25.81 27.26 16.61
C ASN A 173 25.04 27.08 15.30
N GLU A 174 25.75 27.00 14.16
CA GLU A 174 25.13 26.82 12.83
C GLU A 174 25.08 25.33 12.40
N ALA A 175 25.62 24.41 13.21
CA ALA A 175 25.79 23.00 12.84
C ALA A 175 24.47 22.35 12.41
N ASP A 176 23.37 22.61 13.11
CA ASP A 176 22.06 22.06 12.76
C ASP A 176 21.57 22.52 11.38
N ARG A 177 21.74 23.80 11.06
CA ARG A 177 21.38 24.32 9.75
C ARG A 177 22.24 23.73 8.64
N ILE A 178 23.54 23.57 8.91
CA ILE A 178 24.48 22.94 7.96
C ILE A 178 24.06 21.48 7.72
N ILE A 179 23.73 20.74 8.78
CA ILE A 179 23.22 19.37 8.70
C ILE A 179 21.96 19.33 7.82
N ASP A 180 20.96 20.17 8.09
CA ASP A 180 19.71 20.17 7.34
C ASP A 180 19.91 20.52 5.85
N GLN A 181 20.85 21.42 5.56
CA GLN A 181 21.19 21.79 4.19
C GLN A 181 21.95 20.67 3.45
N VAL A 182 22.85 19.96 4.15
CA VAL A 182 23.53 18.76 3.63
C VAL A 182 22.53 17.66 3.30
N ILE A 183 21.58 17.37 4.20
CA ILE A 183 20.50 16.38 3.96
C ILE A 183 19.74 16.74 2.68
N THR A 184 19.30 18.00 2.57
CA THR A 184 18.48 18.45 1.45
C THR A 184 19.23 18.36 0.12
N ASN A 185 20.50 18.74 0.10
CA ASN A 185 21.33 18.71 -1.09
C ASN A 185 21.67 17.26 -1.50
N GLU A 186 22.03 16.40 -0.56
CA GLU A 186 22.29 14.98 -0.83
C GLU A 186 21.02 14.26 -1.34
N ALA A 187 19.87 14.48 -0.71
CA ALA A 187 18.59 13.94 -1.17
C ALA A 187 18.21 14.45 -2.57
N THR A 188 18.51 15.72 -2.88
CA THR A 188 18.27 16.30 -4.21
C THR A 188 19.24 15.75 -5.25
N ARG A 189 20.49 15.46 -4.86
CA ARG A 189 21.49 14.85 -5.74
C ARG A 189 21.17 13.39 -6.08
N ASP A 190 20.63 12.63 -5.12
CA ASP A 190 20.22 11.23 -5.32
C ASP A 190 18.91 11.09 -6.13
N LEU A 191 18.07 12.13 -6.11
CA LEU A 191 16.73 12.12 -6.71
C LEU A 191 16.70 11.63 -8.18
N PRO A 192 17.54 12.10 -9.12
CA PRO A 192 17.43 11.69 -10.52
C PRO A 192 17.62 10.17 -10.73
N GLU A 193 18.59 9.56 -10.04
CA GLU A 193 18.86 8.12 -10.17
C GLU A 193 17.77 7.30 -9.47
N SER A 194 17.42 7.66 -8.24
CA SER A 194 16.40 6.97 -7.44
C SER A 194 15.00 7.10 -8.05
N TYR A 195 14.67 8.25 -8.64
CA TYR A 195 13.39 8.46 -9.32
C TYR A 195 13.28 7.68 -10.63
N GLU A 196 14.36 7.52 -11.39
CA GLU A 196 14.34 6.68 -12.60
C GLU A 196 14.09 5.20 -12.25
N LYS A 197 14.67 4.70 -11.15
CA LYS A 197 14.36 3.36 -10.62
C LYS A 197 12.88 3.23 -10.23
N TYR A 198 12.34 4.24 -9.55
CA TYR A 198 10.92 4.29 -9.22
C TYR A 198 10.03 4.32 -10.48
N ARG A 199 10.44 5.02 -11.54
CA ARG A 199 9.73 5.03 -12.82
C ARG A 199 9.71 3.66 -13.50
N GLN A 200 10.82 2.93 -13.45
CA GLN A 200 10.86 1.55 -13.92
C GLN A 200 9.93 0.65 -13.11
N LEU A 201 9.86 0.87 -11.80
CA LEU A 201 8.93 0.17 -10.91
C LEU A 201 7.47 0.48 -11.27
N GLN A 202 7.13 1.73 -11.58
CA GLN A 202 5.79 2.11 -12.08
C GLN A 202 5.40 1.32 -13.34
N ILE A 203 6.32 1.21 -14.30
CA ILE A 203 6.08 0.44 -15.54
C ILE A 203 5.87 -1.03 -15.22
N SER A 204 6.71 -1.61 -14.35
CA SER A 204 6.55 -3.01 -13.95
C SER A 204 5.21 -3.27 -13.27
N MET A 205 4.77 -2.36 -12.41
CA MET A 205 3.52 -2.53 -11.67
C MET A 205 2.28 -2.29 -12.54
N GLN A 206 2.40 -1.49 -13.61
CA GLN A 206 1.36 -1.42 -14.65
C GLN A 206 1.20 -2.76 -15.38
N GLN A 207 2.29 -3.48 -15.63
CA GLN A 207 2.21 -4.83 -16.19
C GLN A 207 1.56 -5.80 -15.20
N THR A 208 1.97 -5.77 -13.93
CA THR A 208 1.38 -6.60 -12.87
C THR A 208 -0.12 -6.33 -12.71
N TRP A 209 -0.55 -5.07 -12.82
CA TRP A 209 -1.96 -4.71 -12.88
C TRP A 209 -2.68 -5.34 -14.08
N ALA A 210 -2.09 -5.26 -15.27
CA ALA A 210 -2.69 -5.84 -16.48
C ALA A 210 -2.82 -7.37 -16.40
N ASP A 211 -1.81 -8.04 -15.83
CA ASP A 211 -1.82 -9.48 -15.59
C ASP A 211 -2.94 -9.87 -14.59
N TYR A 212 -3.09 -9.09 -13.52
CA TYR A 212 -4.19 -9.25 -12.56
C TYR A 212 -5.58 -9.05 -13.22
N GLU A 213 -5.75 -7.96 -13.99
CA GLU A 213 -6.98 -7.65 -14.71
C GLU A 213 -7.36 -8.79 -15.66
N GLN A 214 -6.38 -9.35 -16.37
CA GLN A 214 -6.59 -10.50 -17.26
C GLN A 214 -7.11 -11.73 -16.50
N VAL A 215 -6.44 -12.15 -15.42
CA VAL A 215 -6.86 -13.33 -14.65
C VAL A 215 -8.25 -13.15 -14.04
N SER A 216 -8.52 -11.97 -13.49
CA SER A 216 -9.83 -11.58 -12.99
C SER A 216 -10.90 -11.69 -14.09
N ASP A 217 -10.64 -11.10 -15.25
CA ASP A 217 -11.60 -11.07 -16.36
C ASP A 217 -11.92 -12.47 -16.89
N GLU A 218 -10.90 -13.33 -17.02
CA GLU A 218 -11.04 -14.74 -17.41
C GLU A 218 -11.92 -15.51 -16.41
N TYR A 219 -11.69 -15.35 -15.11
CA TYR A 219 -12.50 -15.98 -14.07
C TYR A 219 -13.98 -15.61 -14.18
N TRP A 220 -14.28 -14.31 -14.23
CA TRP A 220 -15.64 -13.80 -14.25
C TRP A 220 -16.35 -14.11 -15.58
N GLN A 221 -15.62 -14.15 -16.70
CA GLN A 221 -16.17 -14.61 -17.97
C GLN A 221 -16.56 -16.09 -17.90
N ALA A 222 -15.71 -16.93 -17.31
CA ALA A 222 -16.00 -18.35 -17.13
C ALA A 222 -17.18 -18.57 -16.15
N GLN A 223 -17.23 -17.83 -15.05
CA GLN A 223 -18.34 -17.88 -14.10
C GLN A 223 -19.67 -17.51 -14.77
N SER A 224 -19.70 -16.42 -15.54
CA SER A 224 -20.91 -16.02 -16.28
C SER A 224 -21.35 -17.08 -17.30
N ALA A 225 -20.39 -17.73 -17.97
CA ALA A 225 -20.70 -18.82 -18.89
C ALA A 225 -21.31 -20.04 -18.17
N LEU A 226 -20.78 -20.42 -17.00
CA LEU A 226 -21.33 -21.49 -16.18
C LEU A 226 -22.75 -21.18 -15.70
N MET A 227 -23.01 -19.95 -15.24
CA MET A 227 -24.35 -19.55 -14.82
C MET A 227 -25.34 -19.66 -15.98
N GLN A 228 -24.95 -19.24 -17.20
CA GLN A 228 -25.80 -19.40 -18.38
C GLN A 228 -26.02 -20.86 -18.76
N GLU A 229 -25.00 -21.71 -18.66
CA GLU A 229 -25.13 -23.14 -18.92
C GLU A 229 -26.09 -23.81 -17.92
N ALA A 230 -26.01 -23.45 -16.63
CA ALA A 230 -26.94 -23.93 -15.61
C ALA A 230 -28.38 -23.44 -15.86
N GLU A 231 -28.55 -22.20 -16.34
CA GLU A 231 -29.85 -21.67 -16.77
C GLU A 231 -30.42 -22.43 -17.96
N ASP A 232 -29.60 -22.70 -18.98
CA ASP A 232 -30.01 -23.46 -20.16
C ASP A 232 -30.42 -24.90 -19.77
N GLN A 233 -29.66 -25.55 -18.87
CA GLN A 233 -30.02 -26.85 -18.30
C GLN A 233 -31.34 -26.81 -17.52
N TRP A 234 -31.57 -25.74 -16.75
CA TRP A 234 -32.84 -25.54 -16.06
C TRP A 234 -34.01 -25.41 -17.04
N TYR A 235 -33.86 -24.60 -18.10
CA TYR A 235 -34.90 -24.45 -19.11
C TYR A 235 -35.19 -25.76 -19.85
N GLU A 236 -34.16 -26.53 -20.19
CA GLU A 236 -34.31 -27.84 -20.81
C GLU A 236 -35.06 -28.81 -19.88
N LEU A 237 -34.69 -28.86 -18.60
CA LEU A 237 -35.39 -29.64 -17.59
C LEU A 237 -36.88 -29.25 -17.50
N GLN A 238 -37.18 -27.96 -17.41
CA GLN A 238 -38.57 -27.47 -17.36
C GLN A 238 -39.36 -27.80 -18.63
N SER A 239 -38.74 -27.65 -19.81
CA SER A 239 -39.37 -28.01 -21.08
C SER A 239 -39.70 -29.50 -21.14
N ASN A 240 -38.75 -30.36 -20.74
CA ASN A 240 -38.93 -31.81 -20.70
C ASN A 240 -40.03 -32.22 -19.72
N LEU A 241 -40.11 -31.56 -18.56
CA LEU A 241 -41.17 -31.80 -17.57
C LEU A 241 -42.54 -31.33 -18.09
N MET A 242 -42.59 -30.19 -18.78
CA MET A 242 -43.81 -29.71 -19.44
C MET A 242 -44.30 -30.69 -20.50
N ASP A 243 -43.42 -31.21 -21.37
CA ASP A 243 -43.78 -32.20 -22.39
C ASP A 243 -44.31 -33.50 -21.77
N GLN A 244 -43.67 -33.98 -20.70
CA GLN A 244 -44.12 -35.15 -19.94
C GLN A 244 -45.51 -34.92 -19.33
N TRP A 245 -45.73 -33.74 -18.73
CA TRP A 245 -47.03 -33.36 -18.18
C TRP A 245 -48.10 -33.27 -19.28
N GLN A 246 -47.78 -32.67 -20.43
CA GLN A 246 -48.70 -32.55 -21.56
C GLN A 246 -49.21 -33.92 -22.02
N VAL A 247 -48.31 -34.90 -22.16
CA VAL A 247 -48.66 -36.29 -22.50
C VAL A 247 -49.59 -36.93 -21.47
N LEU A 248 -49.40 -36.62 -20.17
CA LEU A 248 -50.29 -37.09 -19.11
C LEU A 248 -51.66 -36.36 -19.12
N SER A 249 -51.69 -35.11 -19.60
CA SER A 249 -52.84 -34.20 -19.51
C SER A 249 -53.83 -34.23 -20.68
N ASP A 250 -53.45 -34.82 -21.83
CA ASP A 250 -54.02 -34.62 -23.18
C ASP A 250 -55.52 -35.01 -23.39
N ASP A 251 -56.31 -35.24 -22.32
CA ASP A 251 -57.75 -35.51 -22.44
C ASP A 251 -58.60 -35.18 -21.16
N ARG A 252 -58.13 -34.34 -20.21
CA ARG A 252 -58.76 -34.28 -18.86
C ARG A 252 -58.92 -32.86 -18.26
N ASP A 253 -60.02 -32.65 -17.51
CA ASP A 253 -60.40 -31.39 -16.85
C ASP A 253 -59.74 -31.25 -15.46
N GLU A 254 -58.73 -30.38 -15.37
CA GLU A 254 -57.97 -30.06 -14.14
C GLU A 254 -58.86 -29.62 -12.97
N HIS A 255 -59.90 -28.82 -13.25
CA HIS A 255 -60.83 -28.37 -12.22
C HIS A 255 -61.73 -29.51 -11.73
N ALA A 256 -62.05 -30.48 -12.61
CA ALA A 256 -62.72 -31.70 -12.19
C ALA A 256 -61.84 -32.52 -11.24
N PHE A 257 -60.55 -32.71 -11.57
CA PHE A 257 -59.62 -33.45 -10.72
C PHE A 257 -59.45 -32.82 -9.33
N THR A 258 -59.18 -31.52 -9.26
CA THR A 258 -59.04 -30.81 -7.97
C THR A 258 -60.30 -30.93 -7.11
N ARG A 259 -61.49 -30.83 -7.73
CA ARG A 259 -62.76 -31.05 -7.03
C ARG A 259 -62.91 -32.48 -6.51
N GLN A 260 -62.44 -33.48 -7.25
CA GLN A 260 -62.47 -34.87 -6.83
C GLN A 260 -61.58 -35.11 -5.61
N VAL A 261 -60.34 -34.57 -5.60
CA VAL A 261 -59.41 -34.68 -4.47
C VAL A 261 -59.96 -34.00 -3.21
N LEU A 262 -60.47 -32.78 -3.32
CA LEU A 262 -61.06 -32.07 -2.17
C LEU A 262 -62.31 -32.76 -1.63
N THR A 263 -63.12 -33.35 -2.52
CA THR A 263 -64.29 -34.15 -2.12
C THR A 263 -63.84 -35.40 -1.38
N LEU A 264 -62.84 -36.10 -1.91
CA LEU A 264 -62.27 -37.30 -1.29
C LEU A 264 -61.64 -37.00 0.08
N GLN A 265 -60.88 -35.91 0.20
CA GLN A 265 -60.27 -35.47 1.46
C GLN A 265 -61.33 -35.23 2.54
N ARG A 266 -62.43 -34.56 2.17
CA ARG A 266 -63.57 -34.33 3.08
C ARG A 266 -64.26 -35.64 3.47
N SER A 267 -64.51 -36.53 2.51
CA SER A 267 -65.13 -37.84 2.76
C SER A 267 -64.28 -38.72 3.67
N LEU A 268 -62.96 -38.78 3.45
CA LEU A 268 -62.02 -39.54 4.30
C LEU A 268 -61.93 -38.97 5.71
N THR A 269 -61.82 -37.65 5.84
CA THR A 269 -61.80 -36.97 7.15
C THR A 269 -63.07 -37.27 7.94
N THR A 270 -64.23 -37.17 7.27
CA THR A 270 -65.54 -37.46 7.87
C THR A 270 -65.65 -38.93 8.26
N TYR A 271 -65.20 -39.85 7.38
CA TYR A 271 -65.20 -41.28 7.64
C TYR A 271 -64.38 -41.64 8.87
N PHE A 272 -63.12 -41.22 8.97
CA PHE A 272 -62.25 -41.60 10.09
C PHE A 272 -62.73 -41.01 11.42
N GLN A 273 -63.21 -39.75 11.44
CA GLN A 273 -63.79 -39.17 12.65
C GLN A 273 -65.10 -39.84 13.07
N ALA A 274 -65.98 -40.16 12.12
CA ALA A 274 -67.23 -40.86 12.40
C ALA A 274 -66.95 -42.29 12.90
N ARG A 275 -65.96 -42.96 12.32
CA ARG A 275 -65.53 -44.31 12.70
C ARG A 275 -65.05 -44.35 14.15
N GLU A 276 -64.20 -43.41 14.54
CA GLU A 276 -63.70 -43.30 15.92
C GLU A 276 -64.85 -43.06 16.92
N ARG A 277 -65.83 -42.22 16.55
CA ARG A 277 -67.02 -41.98 17.39
C ARG A 277 -67.90 -43.21 17.55
N CYS A 278 -67.96 -44.10 16.54
CA CYS A 278 -68.74 -45.33 16.61
C CYS A 278 -68.17 -46.34 17.61
N ASP A 279 -66.84 -46.35 17.84
CA ASP A 279 -66.20 -47.35 18.72
C ASP A 279 -66.62 -47.23 20.19
N ASN A 280 -67.14 -46.07 20.62
CA ASN A 280 -67.61 -45.82 21.99
C ASN A 280 -69.15 -45.80 22.14
N GLY A 281 -69.90 -46.19 21.10
CA GLY A 281 -71.35 -46.08 21.03
C GLY A 281 -72.13 -47.34 21.44
N ARG A 282 -73.37 -47.16 21.92
CA ARG A 282 -74.30 -48.27 22.28
C ARG A 282 -74.73 -49.14 21.09
N PHE A 283 -74.63 -48.62 19.86
CA PHE A 283 -74.99 -49.28 18.59
C PHE A 283 -73.78 -49.41 17.67
N ARG A 284 -72.68 -49.94 18.20
CA ARG A 284 -71.37 -49.94 17.54
C ARG A 284 -71.40 -50.54 16.13
N ASP A 285 -71.91 -51.76 15.98
CA ASP A 285 -71.85 -52.49 14.70
C ASP A 285 -72.75 -51.83 13.63
N GLU A 286 -73.94 -51.38 14.01
CA GLU A 286 -74.87 -50.66 13.11
C GLU A 286 -74.33 -49.27 12.71
N CYS A 287 -73.65 -48.58 13.63
CA CYS A 287 -72.97 -47.31 13.37
C CYS A 287 -71.84 -47.50 12.36
N ILE A 288 -71.01 -48.53 12.57
CA ILE A 288 -69.89 -48.91 11.71
C ILE A 288 -70.36 -49.20 10.29
N ILE A 289 -71.36 -50.07 10.13
CA ILE A 289 -71.91 -50.43 8.81
C ILE A 289 -72.40 -49.17 8.09
N ARG A 290 -73.14 -48.31 8.79
CA ARG A 290 -73.67 -47.08 8.19
C ARG A 290 -72.58 -46.10 7.75
N VAL A 291 -71.50 -45.96 8.54
CA VAL A 291 -70.36 -45.12 8.19
C VAL A 291 -69.60 -45.68 6.98
N GLU A 292 -69.43 -47.00 6.90
CA GLU A 292 -68.83 -47.67 5.74
C GLU A 292 -69.69 -47.55 4.48
N ASP A 293 -71.01 -47.65 4.60
CA ASP A 293 -71.95 -47.49 3.47
C ASP A 293 -71.93 -46.06 2.92
N ILE A 294 -71.95 -45.05 3.80
CA ILE A 294 -71.87 -43.63 3.39
C ILE A 294 -70.56 -43.37 2.64
N TYR A 295 -69.43 -43.81 3.19
CA TYR A 295 -68.14 -43.67 2.53
C TYR A 295 -68.10 -44.40 1.19
N ARG A 296 -68.61 -45.63 1.13
CA ARG A 296 -68.68 -46.43 -0.12
C ARG A 296 -69.48 -45.70 -1.19
N GLU A 297 -70.64 -45.14 -0.84
CA GLU A 297 -71.49 -44.38 -1.76
C GLU A 297 -70.79 -43.11 -2.25
N GLU A 298 -70.24 -42.31 -1.34
CA GLU A 298 -69.52 -41.07 -1.67
C GLU A 298 -68.29 -41.33 -2.55
N VAL A 299 -67.47 -42.32 -2.22
CA VAL A 299 -66.26 -42.66 -2.97
C VAL A 299 -66.57 -43.30 -4.32
N THR A 300 -67.56 -44.19 -4.38
CA THR A 300 -67.96 -44.79 -5.68
C THR A 300 -68.62 -43.74 -6.58
N SER A 301 -69.36 -42.78 -6.02
CA SER A 301 -69.91 -41.65 -6.78
C SER A 301 -68.85 -40.68 -7.28
N ASN A 302 -67.77 -40.49 -6.51
CA ASN A 302 -66.68 -39.57 -6.86
C ASN A 302 -65.67 -40.20 -7.83
N LEU A 303 -65.34 -41.48 -7.67
CA LEU A 303 -64.27 -42.18 -8.38
C LEU A 303 -64.76 -43.18 -9.44
N GLY A 304 -66.02 -43.61 -9.37
CA GLY A 304 -66.59 -44.67 -10.21
C GLY A 304 -66.29 -46.09 -9.73
N ASN A 305 -65.34 -46.27 -8.79
CA ASN A 305 -64.99 -47.53 -8.17
C ASN A 305 -64.72 -47.37 -6.66
N TYR A 306 -64.88 -48.46 -5.92
CA TYR A 306 -64.62 -48.47 -4.48
C TYR A 306 -63.14 -48.72 -4.18
N VAL A 307 -62.56 -47.87 -3.33
CA VAL A 307 -61.22 -48.04 -2.73
C VAL A 307 -61.38 -48.04 -1.22
N ALA A 308 -60.75 -48.98 -0.52
CA ALA A 308 -60.95 -49.09 0.93
C ALA A 308 -60.35 -47.86 1.64
N PRO A 309 -60.97 -47.38 2.73
CA PRO A 309 -60.49 -46.17 3.43
C PRO A 309 -59.01 -46.23 3.84
N HIS A 310 -58.52 -47.41 4.24
CA HIS A 310 -57.14 -47.60 4.69
C HIS A 310 -56.13 -47.57 3.55
N ASP A 311 -56.56 -47.81 2.30
CA ASP A 311 -55.68 -47.79 1.12
C ASP A 311 -55.27 -46.35 0.74
N TRP A 312 -56.03 -45.35 1.23
CA TRP A 312 -55.72 -43.93 1.08
C TRP A 312 -54.72 -43.41 2.12
N CYS A 313 -54.46 -44.18 3.18
CA CYS A 313 -53.56 -43.75 4.24
C CYS A 313 -52.10 -43.76 3.80
N HIS A 314 -51.22 -43.16 4.61
CA HIS A 314 -49.77 -43.31 4.43
C HIS A 314 -49.36 -44.78 4.58
N GLU A 315 -48.16 -45.12 4.12
CA GLU A 315 -47.64 -46.48 4.27
C GLU A 315 -47.51 -46.87 5.75
N PRO A 316 -47.68 -48.17 6.10
CA PRO A 316 -47.58 -48.62 7.48
C PRO A 316 -46.16 -48.42 8.03
N GLU A 317 -46.02 -47.75 9.17
CA GLU A 317 -44.75 -47.57 9.86
C GLU A 317 -44.64 -48.48 11.08
N LEU A 318 -43.47 -49.09 11.29
CA LEU A 318 -43.17 -49.86 12.50
C LEU A 318 -42.81 -48.92 13.65
N VAL A 319 -43.79 -48.62 14.51
CA VAL A 319 -43.59 -47.78 15.69
C VAL A 319 -43.45 -48.62 16.96
N THR A 320 -42.65 -48.13 17.89
CA THR A 320 -42.41 -48.81 19.16
C THR A 320 -43.30 -48.18 20.23
N THR A 321 -44.34 -48.89 20.65
CA THR A 321 -45.31 -48.40 21.63
C THR A 321 -45.14 -49.12 22.96
N THR A 322 -45.28 -48.37 24.06
CA THR A 322 -45.21 -48.92 25.41
C THR A 322 -46.62 -49.22 25.90
N VAL A 323 -47.02 -50.49 25.85
CA VAL A 323 -48.36 -50.93 26.23
C VAL A 323 -48.36 -51.58 27.60
N GLN A 324 -49.39 -51.32 28.40
CA GLN A 324 -49.51 -51.89 29.73
C GLN A 324 -50.17 -53.27 29.67
N ARG A 325 -49.38 -54.34 29.83
CA ARG A 325 -49.88 -55.72 29.91
C ARG A 325 -49.75 -56.23 31.33
N ARG A 326 -50.88 -56.61 31.93
CA ARG A 326 -50.95 -57.21 33.29
C ARG A 326 -50.23 -56.36 34.36
N GLY A 327 -50.36 -55.04 34.28
CA GLY A 327 -49.75 -54.10 35.24
C GLY A 327 -48.25 -53.81 35.04
N ARG A 328 -47.63 -54.28 33.95
CA ARG A 328 -46.26 -53.91 33.56
C ARG A 328 -46.26 -53.25 32.18
N PHE A 329 -45.44 -52.21 32.03
CA PHE A 329 -45.17 -51.56 30.75
C PHE A 329 -44.22 -52.45 29.94
N VAL A 330 -44.66 -52.88 28.76
CA VAL A 330 -43.87 -53.68 27.82
C VAL A 330 -43.78 -52.91 26.51
N THR A 331 -42.57 -52.81 25.99
CA THR A 331 -42.27 -52.17 24.71
C THR A 331 -42.52 -53.18 23.59
N GLU A 332 -43.52 -52.92 22.74
CA GLU A 332 -43.89 -53.77 21.62
C GLU A 332 -43.70 -53.00 20.31
N ARG A 333 -43.23 -53.68 19.26
CA ARG A 333 -43.21 -53.11 17.90
C ARG A 333 -44.59 -53.33 17.29
N GLN A 334 -45.29 -52.25 17.04
CA GLN A 334 -46.61 -52.26 16.46
C GLN A 334 -46.56 -51.53 15.12
N GLU A 335 -47.13 -52.15 14.10
CA GLU A 335 -47.36 -51.50 12.82
C GLU A 335 -48.52 -50.51 12.97
N VAL A 336 -48.25 -49.24 12.74
CA VAL A 336 -49.26 -48.17 12.83
C VAL A 336 -49.29 -47.44 11.49
N GLN A 337 -50.49 -47.38 10.91
CA GLN A 337 -50.74 -46.67 9.67
C GLN A 337 -51.39 -45.32 9.97
N ARG A 338 -50.83 -44.22 9.46
CA ARG A 338 -51.36 -42.87 9.69
C ARG A 338 -52.48 -42.56 8.70
N CYS A 339 -53.68 -42.40 9.22
CA CYS A 339 -54.92 -42.18 8.46
C CYS A 339 -55.62 -40.84 8.80
N HIS A 340 -54.92 -39.92 9.48
CA HIS A 340 -55.46 -38.64 9.91
C HIS A 340 -54.62 -37.51 9.31
N GLY A 341 -55.27 -36.38 8.98
CA GLY A 341 -54.58 -35.25 8.35
C GLY A 341 -54.04 -35.60 6.97
N LEU A 342 -54.81 -36.33 6.15
CA LEU A 342 -54.41 -36.65 4.79
C LEU A 342 -54.42 -35.36 3.96
N GLU A 343 -53.23 -34.86 3.67
CA GLU A 343 -53.02 -33.62 2.93
C GLU A 343 -53.46 -33.76 1.46
N PHE A 344 -53.73 -32.62 0.84
CA PHE A 344 -54.20 -32.58 -0.55
C PHE A 344 -53.23 -33.31 -1.50
N ASP A 345 -51.93 -33.05 -1.38
CA ASP A 345 -50.91 -33.58 -2.30
C ASP A 345 -50.81 -35.11 -2.24
N HIS A 346 -50.79 -35.69 -1.03
CA HIS A 346 -50.80 -37.14 -0.85
C HIS A 346 -52.03 -37.81 -1.48
N LEU A 347 -53.20 -37.19 -1.33
CA LEU A 347 -54.43 -37.70 -1.91
C LEU A 347 -54.50 -37.50 -3.43
N ALA A 348 -53.94 -36.39 -3.94
CA ALA A 348 -53.77 -36.15 -5.37
C ALA A 348 -52.88 -37.22 -6.00
N ASP A 349 -51.69 -37.49 -5.43
CA ASP A 349 -50.77 -38.52 -5.90
C ASP A 349 -51.41 -39.91 -5.91
N LYS A 350 -52.06 -40.30 -4.80
CA LYS A 350 -52.79 -41.57 -4.70
C LYS A 350 -53.95 -41.65 -5.71
N LEU A 351 -54.69 -40.56 -5.89
CA LEU A 351 -55.80 -40.50 -6.82
C LEU A 351 -55.32 -40.62 -8.27
N THR A 352 -54.24 -39.96 -8.63
CA THR A 352 -53.57 -40.11 -9.92
C THR A 352 -53.12 -41.54 -10.15
N ALA A 353 -52.51 -42.20 -9.16
CA ALA A 353 -52.11 -43.61 -9.26
C ALA A 353 -53.32 -44.55 -9.47
N VAL A 354 -54.46 -44.26 -8.84
CA VAL A 354 -55.68 -45.09 -8.91
C VAL A 354 -56.50 -44.82 -10.18
N THR A 355 -56.59 -43.58 -10.63
CA THR A 355 -57.52 -43.13 -11.70
C THR A 355 -56.83 -42.75 -12.99
N GLN A 356 -55.49 -42.70 -12.98
CA GLN A 356 -54.65 -42.23 -14.09
C GLN A 356 -55.03 -40.81 -14.56
N GLN A 357 -55.61 -39.97 -13.70
CA GLN A 357 -55.96 -38.58 -14.01
C GLN A 357 -54.78 -37.63 -13.77
N ALA A 358 -54.68 -36.59 -14.61
CA ALA A 358 -53.58 -35.63 -14.59
C ALA A 358 -53.81 -34.53 -13.54
N MET A 359 -52.76 -34.20 -12.79
CA MET A 359 -52.71 -33.06 -11.88
C MET A 359 -52.45 -31.75 -12.67
N SER A 360 -52.60 -30.60 -12.02
CA SER A 360 -52.12 -29.33 -12.61
C SER A 360 -50.59 -29.34 -12.81
N TYR A 361 -50.06 -28.48 -13.69
CA TYR A 361 -48.60 -28.41 -13.89
C TYR A 361 -47.85 -28.01 -12.60
N GLU A 362 -48.41 -27.10 -11.80
CA GLU A 362 -47.81 -26.69 -10.52
C GLU A 362 -47.77 -27.84 -9.51
N GLN A 363 -48.84 -28.63 -9.39
CA GLN A 363 -48.88 -29.83 -8.53
C GLN A 363 -47.97 -30.94 -9.05
N PHE A 364 -47.84 -31.07 -10.37
CA PHE A 364 -46.91 -32.01 -10.99
C PHE A 364 -45.45 -31.69 -10.63
N LEU A 365 -45.06 -30.42 -10.62
CA LEU A 365 -43.72 -30.01 -10.17
C LEU A 365 -43.55 -30.16 -8.65
N ALA A 366 -44.59 -29.95 -7.85
CA ALA A 366 -44.54 -30.08 -6.39
C ALA A 366 -44.54 -31.53 -5.87
N SER A 367 -44.88 -32.52 -6.71
CA SER A 367 -45.03 -33.93 -6.32
C SER A 367 -43.71 -34.56 -5.83
N ASP A 368 -43.77 -35.29 -4.72
CA ASP A 368 -42.64 -36.00 -4.12
C ASP A 368 -42.06 -37.06 -5.06
N ALA A 369 -42.93 -37.78 -5.77
CA ALA A 369 -42.53 -38.85 -6.70
C ALA A 369 -41.82 -38.29 -7.94
N VAL A 370 -42.27 -37.13 -8.45
CA VAL A 370 -41.59 -36.45 -9.56
C VAL A 370 -40.24 -35.92 -9.10
N GLY A 371 -40.18 -35.28 -7.93
CA GLY A 371 -38.94 -34.81 -7.33
C GLY A 371 -37.92 -35.92 -7.11
N GLU A 372 -38.32 -37.07 -6.54
CA GLU A 372 -37.43 -38.21 -6.32
C GLU A 372 -36.82 -38.74 -7.62
N ARG A 373 -37.66 -38.97 -8.64
CA ARG A 373 -37.19 -39.44 -9.95
C ARG A 373 -36.20 -38.48 -10.60
N ILE A 374 -36.51 -37.17 -10.61
CA ILE A 374 -35.63 -36.18 -11.23
C ILE A 374 -34.31 -36.04 -10.44
N ARG A 375 -34.34 -36.15 -9.10
CA ARG A 375 -33.10 -36.19 -8.31
C ARG A 375 -32.24 -37.40 -8.65
N GLU A 376 -32.82 -38.58 -8.88
CA GLU A 376 -32.06 -39.76 -9.32
C GLU A 376 -31.44 -39.57 -10.70
N GLU A 377 -32.19 -38.97 -11.65
CA GLU A 377 -31.69 -38.63 -12.99
C GLU A 377 -30.51 -37.65 -12.91
N LEU A 378 -30.65 -36.55 -12.17
CA LEU A 378 -29.60 -35.54 -12.01
C LEU A 378 -28.40 -36.04 -11.20
N TYR A 379 -28.61 -36.94 -10.23
CA TYR A 379 -27.52 -37.58 -9.49
C TYR A 379 -26.64 -38.44 -10.41
N ALA A 380 -27.22 -39.10 -11.40
CA ALA A 380 -26.47 -39.86 -12.41
C ALA A 380 -25.59 -38.95 -13.29
N GLU A 381 -25.98 -37.67 -13.44
CA GLU A 381 -25.22 -36.63 -14.14
C GLU A 381 -24.21 -35.91 -13.23
N GLY A 382 -24.15 -36.26 -11.94
CA GLY A 382 -23.20 -35.73 -10.97
C GLY A 382 -23.74 -34.58 -10.11
N LEU A 383 -25.04 -34.29 -10.17
CA LEU A 383 -25.70 -33.24 -9.39
C LEU A 383 -26.43 -33.83 -8.17
N SER A 384 -25.94 -33.53 -6.97
CA SER A 384 -26.54 -34.02 -5.71
C SER A 384 -27.46 -32.96 -5.09
N LEU A 385 -28.76 -33.10 -5.31
CA LEU A 385 -29.80 -32.21 -4.76
C LEU A 385 -30.34 -32.72 -3.41
N PRO A 386 -30.78 -31.86 -2.48
CA PRO A 386 -31.41 -32.25 -1.21
C PRO A 386 -32.70 -33.05 -1.39
N ASP A 387 -33.04 -33.93 -0.45
CA ASP A 387 -34.27 -34.74 -0.49
C ASP A 387 -35.56 -33.89 -0.51
N SER A 388 -35.50 -32.69 0.06
CA SER A 388 -36.60 -31.72 0.06
C SER A 388 -36.72 -30.93 -1.24
N TRP A 389 -35.75 -31.02 -2.15
CA TRP A 389 -35.77 -30.26 -3.40
C TRP A 389 -36.87 -30.75 -4.33
N ARG A 390 -37.56 -29.83 -5.00
CA ARG A 390 -38.61 -30.10 -5.97
C ARG A 390 -38.31 -29.32 -7.27
N PRO A 391 -38.78 -29.80 -8.44
CA PRO A 391 -38.59 -29.16 -9.74
C PRO A 391 -39.12 -27.73 -9.90
N ASP A 392 -39.80 -27.14 -8.92
CA ASP A 392 -40.16 -25.73 -8.89
C ASP A 392 -39.12 -24.85 -8.16
N ASP A 393 -38.18 -25.45 -7.43
CA ASP A 393 -37.10 -24.76 -6.71
C ASP A 393 -35.88 -24.49 -7.60
N ARG A 394 -36.04 -23.48 -8.45
CA ARG A 394 -35.00 -22.99 -9.37
C ARG A 394 -33.74 -22.52 -8.65
N ALA A 395 -33.88 -21.85 -7.51
CA ALA A 395 -32.75 -21.22 -6.84
C ALA A 395 -31.77 -22.28 -6.32
N THR A 396 -32.29 -23.31 -5.65
CA THR A 396 -31.46 -24.41 -5.12
C THR A 396 -30.81 -25.22 -6.23
N PHE A 397 -31.51 -25.42 -7.36
CA PHE A 397 -30.91 -26.09 -8.53
C PHE A 397 -29.69 -25.33 -9.06
N LEU A 398 -29.85 -24.03 -9.32
CA LEU A 398 -28.78 -23.20 -9.87
C LEU A 398 -27.57 -23.16 -8.91
N ASP A 399 -27.82 -22.95 -7.61
CA ASP A 399 -26.76 -22.91 -6.60
C ASP A 399 -25.92 -24.20 -6.58
N ILE A 400 -26.57 -25.36 -6.71
CA ILE A 400 -25.88 -26.67 -6.70
C ILE A 400 -25.20 -26.96 -8.03
N ALA A 401 -25.84 -26.61 -9.15
CA ALA A 401 -25.31 -26.83 -10.49
C ALA A 401 -23.96 -26.15 -10.72
N VAL A 402 -23.76 -24.98 -10.12
CA VAL A 402 -22.53 -24.19 -10.31
C VAL A 402 -21.50 -24.37 -9.20
N ALA A 403 -21.86 -24.94 -8.04
CA ALA A 403 -21.00 -24.95 -6.85
C ALA A 403 -19.61 -25.57 -7.09
N GLU A 404 -19.53 -26.79 -7.62
CA GLU A 404 -18.26 -27.46 -7.88
C GLU A 404 -17.47 -26.81 -9.04
N PRO A 405 -18.09 -26.52 -10.21
CA PRO A 405 -17.43 -25.77 -11.28
C PRO A 405 -16.87 -24.42 -10.83
N MET A 406 -17.62 -23.64 -10.04
CA MET A 406 -17.16 -22.35 -9.50
C MET A 406 -15.99 -22.51 -8.54
N ARG A 407 -15.98 -23.56 -7.70
CA ARG A 407 -14.86 -23.88 -6.82
C ARG A 407 -13.59 -24.21 -7.62
N ALA A 408 -13.72 -25.00 -8.68
CA ALA A 408 -12.60 -25.33 -9.56
C ALA A 408 -12.05 -24.10 -10.30
N LEU A 409 -12.93 -23.21 -10.79
CA LEU A 409 -12.53 -21.94 -11.39
C LEU A 409 -11.78 -21.03 -10.42
N GLY A 410 -12.23 -20.95 -9.17
CA GLY A 410 -11.55 -20.16 -8.13
C GLY A 410 -10.12 -20.64 -7.90
N LEU A 411 -9.93 -21.96 -7.77
CA LEU A 411 -8.59 -22.55 -7.62
C LEU A 411 -7.69 -22.29 -8.84
N GLN A 412 -8.23 -22.35 -10.05
CA GLN A 412 -7.48 -22.03 -11.26
C GLN A 412 -7.05 -20.56 -11.31
N ALA A 413 -7.94 -19.65 -10.90
CA ALA A 413 -7.61 -18.23 -10.80
C ALA A 413 -6.53 -17.98 -9.74
N ASP A 414 -6.64 -18.62 -8.57
CA ASP A 414 -5.63 -18.53 -7.51
C ASP A 414 -4.25 -19.03 -7.98
N GLU A 415 -4.20 -20.16 -8.69
CA GLU A 415 -2.96 -20.69 -9.28
C GLU A 415 -2.36 -19.75 -10.34
N ALA A 416 -3.20 -19.17 -11.20
CA ALA A 416 -2.78 -18.20 -12.21
C ALA A 416 -2.22 -16.91 -11.58
N MET A 417 -2.91 -16.39 -10.56
CA MET A 417 -2.43 -15.24 -9.77
C MET A 417 -1.10 -15.56 -9.09
N GLN A 418 -0.97 -16.71 -8.45
CA GLN A 418 0.27 -17.12 -7.82
C GLN A 418 1.43 -17.22 -8.83
N ALA A 419 1.17 -17.68 -10.05
CA ALA A 419 2.18 -17.82 -11.10
C ALA A 419 2.61 -16.48 -11.72
N GLN A 420 1.67 -15.56 -11.96
CA GLN A 420 1.94 -14.28 -12.64
C GLN A 420 2.31 -13.16 -11.66
N LEU A 421 1.65 -13.09 -10.50
CA LEU A 421 1.76 -12.00 -9.52
C LEU A 421 2.63 -12.38 -8.31
N GLY A 422 2.81 -13.69 -8.07
CA GLY A 422 3.50 -14.21 -6.88
C GLY A 422 2.63 -14.25 -5.62
N SER A 423 1.36 -13.89 -5.72
CA SER A 423 0.39 -13.85 -4.63
C SER A 423 -1.03 -13.99 -5.15
N THR A 424 -1.92 -14.57 -4.33
CA THR A 424 -3.37 -14.55 -4.55
C THR A 424 -3.98 -13.24 -4.04
N LEU A 425 -4.85 -12.62 -4.85
CA LEU A 425 -5.56 -11.38 -4.53
C LEU A 425 -7.06 -11.56 -4.75
N PRO A 426 -7.93 -10.78 -4.06
CA PRO A 426 -9.35 -10.72 -4.41
C PRO A 426 -9.57 -10.38 -5.89
N LEU A 427 -10.62 -10.95 -6.50
CA LEU A 427 -10.88 -10.90 -7.95
C LEU A 427 -11.59 -9.61 -8.42
N ASP A 428 -11.83 -8.66 -7.54
CA ASP A 428 -12.68 -7.49 -7.79
C ASP A 428 -12.04 -6.16 -7.36
N LEU A 429 -10.73 -6.15 -7.10
CA LEU A 429 -10.00 -4.96 -6.69
C LEU A 429 -9.98 -3.91 -7.80
N ASP A 430 -10.27 -2.65 -7.45
CA ASP A 430 -9.93 -1.53 -8.31
C ASP A 430 -8.43 -1.22 -8.26
N ALA A 431 -7.92 -0.38 -9.17
CA ALA A 431 -6.49 -0.09 -9.25
C ALA A 431 -5.92 0.53 -7.96
N LYS A 432 -6.73 1.25 -7.18
CA LYS A 432 -6.30 1.85 -5.92
C LYS A 432 -6.18 0.78 -4.83
N ASP A 433 -7.18 -0.09 -4.73
CA ASP A 433 -7.22 -1.17 -3.73
C ASP A 433 -6.19 -2.27 -4.06
N PHE A 434 -5.92 -2.52 -5.35
CA PHE A 434 -4.81 -3.35 -5.80
C PHE A 434 -3.46 -2.82 -5.33
N LEU A 435 -3.19 -1.53 -5.56
CA LEU A 435 -1.93 -0.93 -5.10
C LEU A 435 -1.83 -0.93 -3.58
N ALA A 436 -2.92 -0.76 -2.85
CA ALA A 436 -2.95 -0.81 -1.39
C ALA A 436 -2.85 -2.23 -0.81
N SER A 437 -2.90 -3.27 -1.65
CA SER A 437 -2.87 -4.65 -1.18
C SER A 437 -1.51 -5.00 -0.55
N PRO A 438 -1.47 -5.81 0.53
CA PRO A 438 -0.23 -6.16 1.21
C PRO A 438 0.85 -6.77 0.28
N PRO A 439 0.53 -7.73 -0.63
CA PRO A 439 1.55 -8.31 -1.50
C PRO A 439 2.19 -7.28 -2.46
N VAL A 440 1.39 -6.33 -2.96
CA VAL A 440 1.89 -5.27 -3.85
C VAL A 440 2.73 -4.28 -3.06
N GLN A 441 2.26 -3.85 -1.88
CA GLN A 441 3.04 -2.98 -1.00
C GLN A 441 4.36 -3.65 -0.57
N ASP A 442 4.37 -4.93 -0.24
CA ASP A 442 5.59 -5.67 0.12
C ASP A 442 6.65 -5.62 -1.00
N GLN A 443 6.23 -5.76 -2.27
CA GLN A 443 7.13 -5.60 -3.41
C GLN A 443 7.69 -4.17 -3.51
N LEU A 444 6.84 -3.16 -3.33
CA LEU A 444 7.26 -1.75 -3.33
C LEU A 444 8.22 -1.44 -2.16
N HIS A 445 7.91 -1.90 -0.95
CA HIS A 445 8.76 -1.77 0.23
C HIS A 445 10.11 -2.46 0.06
N LYS A 446 10.13 -3.65 -0.56
CA LYS A 446 11.37 -4.36 -0.85
C LYS A 446 12.26 -3.61 -1.84
N ALA A 447 11.65 -2.98 -2.85
CA ALA A 447 12.36 -2.24 -3.89
C ALA A 447 12.85 -0.87 -3.40
N LEU A 448 12.02 -0.12 -2.69
CA LEU A 448 12.28 1.28 -2.31
C LEU A 448 12.82 1.45 -0.89
N ARG A 449 12.61 0.45 0.00
CA ARG A 449 13.07 0.43 1.40
C ARG A 449 12.81 1.75 2.14
N PRO A 450 11.54 2.21 2.22
CA PRO A 450 11.23 3.44 2.93
C PRO A 450 11.61 3.33 4.41
N GLN A 451 11.89 4.48 5.03
CA GLN A 451 12.26 4.54 6.46
C GLN A 451 11.09 4.15 7.37
N ASP A 452 9.87 4.53 7.00
CA ASP A 452 8.65 4.10 7.69
C ASP A 452 8.15 2.78 7.07
N PRO A 453 8.18 1.66 7.81
CA PRO A 453 7.73 0.37 7.31
C PRO A 453 6.21 0.31 7.06
N ASN A 454 5.43 1.26 7.58
CA ASN A 454 3.97 1.31 7.40
C ASN A 454 3.55 2.34 6.33
N LEU A 455 4.50 2.97 5.64
CA LEU A 455 4.20 3.95 4.60
C LEU A 455 3.54 3.27 3.41
N LEU A 456 2.27 3.61 3.13
CA LEU A 456 1.61 3.20 1.89
C LEU A 456 2.22 3.93 0.70
N ILE A 457 2.96 3.21 -0.15
CA ILE A 457 3.64 3.74 -1.31
C ILE A 457 2.67 3.83 -2.48
N SER A 458 2.45 5.03 -3.00
CA SER A 458 1.68 5.24 -4.24
C SER A 458 2.59 5.27 -5.46
N LEU A 459 2.02 4.98 -6.64
CA LEU A 459 2.72 5.05 -7.93
C LEU A 459 2.52 6.37 -8.68
N ASN A 460 1.92 7.38 -8.06
CA ASN A 460 1.65 8.67 -8.68
C ASN A 460 2.45 9.82 -8.07
N LEU A 461 3.51 9.51 -7.31
CA LEU A 461 4.43 10.51 -6.77
C LEU A 461 5.19 11.20 -7.90
N ASP A 462 5.15 12.54 -7.90
CA ASP A 462 6.06 13.37 -8.69
C ASP A 462 7.47 13.39 -8.05
N PRO A 463 8.49 13.96 -8.72
CA PRO A 463 9.86 13.95 -8.19
C PRO A 463 10.01 14.59 -6.80
N GLU A 464 9.26 15.67 -6.51
CA GLU A 464 9.35 16.37 -5.23
C GLU A 464 8.67 15.56 -4.12
N ALA A 465 7.48 15.05 -4.38
CA ALA A 465 6.75 14.18 -3.46
C ALA A 465 7.52 12.87 -3.18
N PHE A 466 8.16 12.28 -4.21
CA PHE A 466 9.01 11.10 -4.04
C PHE A 466 10.24 11.40 -3.18
N ARG A 467 10.92 12.53 -3.41
CA ARG A 467 12.04 12.98 -2.58
C ARG A 467 11.60 13.08 -1.12
N ASP A 468 10.50 13.77 -0.86
CA ASP A 468 10.10 14.12 0.49
C ASP A 468 9.53 12.91 1.28
N ALA A 469 8.86 11.97 0.59
CA ALA A 469 8.26 10.80 1.22
C ALA A 469 9.23 9.61 1.36
N ILE A 470 10.16 9.40 0.41
CA ILE A 470 11.00 8.19 0.35
C ILE A 470 12.46 8.51 0.66
N ILE A 471 13.04 9.49 -0.03
CA ILE A 471 14.49 9.77 0.04
C ILE A 471 14.84 10.53 1.33
N MET A 472 14.14 11.64 1.59
CA MET A 472 14.44 12.57 2.68
C MET A 472 14.42 11.92 4.07
N PRO A 473 13.46 11.03 4.42
CA PRO A 473 13.46 10.36 5.72
C PRO A 473 14.71 9.52 5.99
N HIS A 474 15.27 8.89 4.94
CA HIS A 474 16.50 8.11 5.06
C HIS A 474 17.69 9.00 5.45
N TYR A 475 17.88 10.11 4.74
CA TYR A 475 18.95 11.06 5.05
C TYR A 475 18.76 11.76 6.39
N ARG A 476 17.50 12.02 6.79
CA ARG A 476 17.19 12.56 8.14
C ARG A 476 17.59 11.59 9.24
N ALA A 477 17.28 10.30 9.10
CA ALA A 477 17.67 9.29 10.09
C ALA A 477 19.21 9.19 10.25
N LEU A 478 19.94 9.22 9.13
CA LEU A 478 21.41 9.28 9.15
C LEU A 478 21.93 10.55 9.84
N ALA A 479 21.31 11.69 9.55
CA ALA A 479 21.71 12.96 10.13
C ALA A 479 21.41 13.06 11.63
N ASP A 480 20.28 12.54 12.10
CA ASP A 480 19.95 12.52 13.52
C ASP A 480 20.94 11.65 14.31
N GLN A 481 21.43 10.57 13.71
CA GLN A 481 22.51 9.76 14.31
C GLN A 481 23.82 10.55 14.41
N GLU A 482 24.22 11.27 13.36
CA GLU A 482 25.41 12.13 13.37
C GLU A 482 25.25 13.30 14.35
N ARG A 483 24.06 13.90 14.44
CA ARG A 483 23.70 14.93 15.40
C ARG A 483 23.91 14.45 16.84
N ALA A 484 23.41 13.26 17.15
CA ALA A 484 23.61 12.64 18.47
C ALA A 484 25.10 12.41 18.80
N ARG A 485 25.92 12.07 17.78
CA ARG A 485 27.37 11.90 17.95
C ARG A 485 28.13 13.21 18.11
N LEU A 486 27.69 14.28 17.46
CA LEU A 486 28.32 15.61 17.51
C LEU A 486 28.08 16.31 18.85
N TYR A 487 26.88 16.14 19.41
CA TYR A 487 26.51 16.71 20.72
C TYR A 487 26.73 15.75 21.89
N ALA A 488 27.35 14.59 21.65
CA ALA A 488 27.80 13.71 22.72
C ALA A 488 28.83 14.43 23.61
N ASP A 489 28.86 14.08 24.90
CA ASP A 489 29.77 14.71 25.87
C ASP A 489 31.23 14.65 25.38
N ALA A 490 31.86 15.82 25.24
CA ALA A 490 33.25 15.98 24.84
C ALA A 490 34.18 15.14 25.72
N GLN A 491 33.82 14.93 27.00
CA GLN A 491 34.59 14.13 27.92
C GLN A 491 34.81 12.69 27.42
N ALA A 492 33.89 12.12 26.63
CA ALA A 492 34.07 10.78 26.06
C ALA A 492 35.28 10.68 25.10
N LEU A 493 35.76 11.81 24.57
CA LEU A 493 36.93 11.91 23.68
C LEU A 493 38.25 12.16 24.45
N ALA A 494 38.21 12.30 25.77
CA ALA A 494 39.39 12.55 26.59
C ALA A 494 40.36 11.36 26.62
N ASN A 495 41.58 11.58 27.10
CA ASN A 495 42.57 10.51 27.25
C ASN A 495 42.10 9.48 28.29
N GLY A 496 42.14 8.19 27.95
CA GLY A 496 41.69 7.08 28.79
C GLY A 496 40.20 6.75 28.67
N GLU A 497 39.44 7.49 27.85
CA GLU A 497 37.99 7.32 27.68
C GLU A 497 37.65 6.47 26.44
N VAL A 498 36.39 6.03 26.36
CA VAL A 498 35.93 5.05 25.36
C VAL A 498 36.16 5.52 23.92
N ARG A 499 36.04 6.83 23.64
CA ARG A 499 36.18 7.41 22.30
C ARG A 499 37.50 8.19 22.12
N GLU A 500 38.52 7.94 22.96
CA GLU A 500 39.84 8.59 22.83
C GLU A 500 40.41 8.47 21.41
N GLU A 501 40.42 7.25 20.87
CA GLU A 501 41.00 6.96 19.56
C GLU A 501 40.23 7.62 18.40
N GLU A 502 38.91 7.76 18.52
CA GLU A 502 38.09 8.52 17.56
C GLU A 502 38.47 10.01 17.60
N GLY A 503 38.53 10.59 18.81
CA GLY A 503 38.89 12.00 18.97
C GLY A 503 40.28 12.32 18.41
N LYS A 504 41.26 11.46 18.66
CA LYS A 504 42.61 11.59 18.07
C LYS A 504 42.61 11.46 16.55
N GLN A 505 41.75 10.62 15.99
CA GLN A 505 41.61 10.48 14.54
C GLN A 505 41.01 11.72 13.89
N TYR A 506 40.03 12.37 14.52
CA TYR A 506 39.48 13.62 14.00
C TYR A 506 40.56 14.70 13.86
N VAL A 507 41.39 14.85 14.89
CA VAL A 507 42.54 15.75 14.87
C VAL A 507 43.55 15.36 13.78
N ARG A 508 43.89 14.06 13.66
CA ARG A 508 44.80 13.57 12.61
C ARG A 508 44.28 13.91 11.21
N ALA A 509 43.00 13.72 10.94
CA ALA A 509 42.40 13.99 9.63
C ALA A 509 42.44 15.47 9.21
N LEU A 510 42.50 16.39 10.18
CA LEU A 510 42.66 17.83 9.92
C LEU A 510 44.13 18.24 9.74
N ILE A 511 45.04 17.68 10.54
CA ILE A 511 46.44 18.14 10.62
C ILE A 511 47.38 17.39 9.66
N VAL A 512 47.19 16.08 9.47
CA VAL A 512 48.12 15.24 8.70
C VAL A 512 48.19 15.63 7.22
N PRO A 513 47.06 15.79 6.49
CA PRO A 513 47.13 16.12 5.07
C PRO A 513 47.92 17.40 4.74
N PRO A 514 47.70 18.56 5.40
CA PRO A 514 48.46 19.77 5.08
C PRO A 514 49.94 19.69 5.47
N ILE A 515 50.29 18.99 6.56
CA ILE A 515 51.69 18.76 6.92
C ILE A 515 52.39 17.85 5.90
N ALA A 516 51.73 16.75 5.51
CA ALA A 516 52.24 15.83 4.51
C ALA A 516 52.44 16.52 3.15
N MET A 517 51.47 17.34 2.73
CA MET A 517 51.54 18.15 1.51
C MET A 517 52.72 19.15 1.58
N GLY A 518 52.90 19.80 2.73
CA GLY A 518 54.05 20.67 2.98
C GLY A 518 55.40 19.99 2.80
N PHE A 519 55.59 18.85 3.46
CA PHE A 519 56.83 18.07 3.34
C PHE A 519 57.01 17.56 1.90
N SER A 520 55.94 17.08 1.27
CA SER A 520 56.01 16.55 -0.09
C SER A 520 56.44 17.63 -1.09
N LEU A 521 55.79 18.80 -1.08
CA LEU A 521 56.18 19.95 -1.88
C LEU A 521 57.63 20.37 -1.59
N PHE A 522 58.01 20.48 -0.32
CA PHE A 522 59.37 20.85 0.06
C PHE A 522 60.42 19.90 -0.54
N PHE A 523 60.27 18.58 -0.35
CA PHE A 523 61.24 17.62 -0.85
C PHE A 523 61.20 17.46 -2.36
N ALA A 524 60.03 17.50 -2.99
CA ALA A 524 59.89 17.50 -4.45
C ALA A 524 60.68 18.66 -5.06
N LEU A 525 60.47 19.88 -4.56
CA LEU A 525 61.09 21.09 -5.11
C LEU A 525 62.59 21.15 -4.85
N VAL A 526 63.06 20.83 -3.63
CA VAL A 526 64.50 20.82 -3.32
C VAL A 526 65.21 19.74 -4.13
N ASN A 527 64.61 18.57 -4.31
CA ASN A 527 65.19 17.51 -5.15
C ASN A 527 65.15 17.85 -6.64
N ALA A 528 64.11 18.52 -7.13
CA ALA A 528 64.00 19.01 -8.52
C ALA A 528 65.05 20.09 -8.82
N ILE A 529 65.24 21.09 -7.94
CA ILE A 529 66.34 22.07 -8.04
C ILE A 529 67.68 21.34 -8.10
N GLY A 530 67.83 20.34 -7.24
CA GLY A 530 68.95 19.44 -7.26
C GLY A 530 69.12 18.81 -8.65
N LEU A 531 68.13 18.08 -9.15
CA LEU A 531 68.13 17.39 -10.44
C LEU A 531 68.55 18.32 -11.59
N ALA A 532 68.02 19.54 -11.61
CA ALA A 532 68.40 20.58 -12.56
C ALA A 532 69.89 20.97 -12.42
N ALA A 533 70.39 21.13 -11.20
CA ALA A 533 71.81 21.43 -10.94
C ALA A 533 72.77 20.28 -11.31
N SER A 534 72.28 19.04 -11.48
CA SER A 534 73.07 17.91 -12.03
C SER A 534 73.16 17.89 -13.55
N LEU A 535 72.29 18.59 -14.29
CA LEU A 535 72.30 18.56 -15.76
C LEU A 535 73.59 19.14 -16.37
N PRO A 536 74.11 20.31 -15.96
CA PRO A 536 75.31 20.85 -16.59
C PRO A 536 76.55 19.94 -16.53
N PRO A 537 76.91 19.32 -15.39
CA PRO A 537 78.05 18.40 -15.38
C PRO A 537 77.78 17.11 -16.18
N LEU A 538 76.52 16.66 -16.31
CA LEU A 538 76.16 15.52 -17.17
C LEU A 538 76.28 15.85 -18.66
N LEU A 539 75.94 17.09 -19.05
CA LEU A 539 76.08 17.60 -20.42
C LEU A 539 77.52 18.05 -20.77
N GLY A 540 78.49 17.82 -19.89
CA GLY A 540 79.90 18.13 -20.13
C GLY A 540 80.32 19.57 -19.84
N TYR A 541 79.44 20.41 -19.27
CA TYR A 541 79.80 21.77 -18.86
C TYR A 541 80.63 21.75 -17.56
N GLN A 542 81.89 22.18 -17.64
CA GLN A 542 82.84 22.14 -16.51
C GLN A 542 82.85 23.40 -15.62
N ARG A 543 81.89 24.32 -15.78
CA ARG A 543 81.82 25.56 -14.96
C ARG A 543 81.42 25.25 -13.52
N ARG A 544 82.38 25.32 -12.59
CA ARG A 544 82.17 25.02 -11.15
C ARG A 544 81.16 25.93 -10.43
N TRP A 545 80.92 27.14 -10.94
CA TRP A 545 79.95 28.09 -10.37
C TRP A 545 78.51 27.82 -10.80
N LEU A 546 78.29 27.03 -11.86
CA LEU A 546 76.97 26.86 -12.47
C LEU A 546 76.02 26.03 -11.59
N PRO A 547 76.41 24.87 -11.02
CA PRO A 547 75.54 24.12 -10.10
C PRO A 547 75.11 24.90 -8.84
N PRO A 548 75.99 25.61 -8.10
CA PRO A 548 75.56 26.41 -6.94
C PRO A 548 74.70 27.62 -7.36
N ALA A 549 74.94 28.23 -8.53
CA ALA A 549 74.08 29.28 -9.06
C ALA A 549 72.66 28.77 -9.36
N ILE A 550 72.52 27.61 -10.02
CA ILE A 550 71.22 26.97 -10.28
C ILE A 550 70.50 26.65 -8.96
N LYS A 551 71.22 26.17 -7.95
CA LYS A 551 70.63 25.88 -6.63
C LYS A 551 70.12 27.16 -5.96
N ALA A 552 70.93 28.22 -5.93
CA ALA A 552 70.56 29.48 -5.32
C ALA A 552 69.39 30.14 -6.07
N SER A 553 69.45 30.19 -7.41
CA SER A 553 68.38 30.76 -8.22
C SER A 553 67.09 29.93 -8.15
N GLY A 554 67.20 28.60 -8.16
CA GLY A 554 66.07 27.69 -8.03
C GLY A 554 65.38 27.81 -6.68
N LEU A 555 66.16 27.94 -5.59
CA LEU A 555 65.61 28.14 -4.25
C LEU A 555 64.87 29.48 -4.14
N VAL A 556 65.44 30.56 -4.67
CA VAL A 556 64.77 31.87 -4.72
C VAL A 556 63.50 31.80 -5.57
N LEU A 557 63.55 31.13 -6.73
CA LEU A 557 62.38 30.97 -7.61
C LEU A 557 61.25 30.22 -6.89
N VAL A 558 61.56 29.11 -6.23
CA VAL A 558 60.56 28.28 -5.54
C VAL A 558 59.96 28.99 -4.33
N LEU A 559 60.74 29.78 -3.59
CA LEU A 559 60.24 30.46 -2.39
C LEU A 559 59.53 31.78 -2.72
N ALA A 560 60.04 32.56 -3.66
CA ALA A 560 59.55 33.92 -3.92
C ALA A 560 58.52 34.00 -5.05
N LEU A 561 58.64 33.17 -6.10
CA LEU A 561 57.74 33.26 -7.26
C LEU A 561 56.27 32.92 -6.92
N PRO A 562 55.98 31.84 -6.16
CA PRO A 562 54.59 31.55 -5.76
C PRO A 562 54.00 32.66 -4.89
N MET A 563 54.83 33.38 -4.14
CA MET A 563 54.39 34.50 -3.31
C MET A 563 54.09 35.77 -4.12
N ALA A 564 54.70 35.92 -5.30
CA ALA A 564 54.45 37.06 -6.18
C ALA A 564 53.14 36.93 -6.99
N ASN A 565 52.68 35.70 -7.26
CA ASN A 565 51.46 35.44 -8.01
C ASN A 565 50.33 34.96 -7.07
N SER A 566 49.61 35.91 -6.47
CA SER A 566 48.50 35.58 -5.56
C SER A 566 47.33 34.94 -6.31
N SER A 567 46.99 33.71 -5.93
CA SER A 567 45.81 33.00 -6.41
C SER A 567 44.51 33.76 -6.06
N ALA A 568 43.44 33.49 -6.81
CA ALA A 568 42.13 34.12 -6.58
C ALA A 568 41.62 33.88 -5.14
N VAL A 569 41.86 32.67 -4.61
CA VAL A 569 41.46 32.27 -3.25
C VAL A 569 42.18 33.08 -2.18
N VAL A 570 43.48 33.33 -2.31
CA VAL A 570 44.28 34.09 -1.32
C VAL A 570 43.86 35.56 -1.23
N LYS A 571 43.18 36.09 -2.25
CA LYS A 571 42.69 37.47 -2.28
C LYS A 571 41.36 37.65 -1.55
N THR A 572 40.62 36.58 -1.27
CA THR A 572 39.33 36.63 -0.59
C THR A 572 39.47 37.06 0.86
N ASP A 573 38.45 37.74 1.39
CA ASP A 573 38.44 38.19 2.79
C ASP A 573 38.39 36.99 3.75
N THR A 574 37.68 35.93 3.35
CA THR A 574 37.58 34.66 4.07
C THR A 574 38.95 33.99 4.25
N TYR A 575 39.79 33.96 3.22
CA TYR A 575 41.14 33.42 3.35
C TYR A 575 42.02 34.25 4.28
N ARG A 576 41.99 35.59 4.15
CA ARG A 576 42.82 36.48 4.97
C ARG A 576 42.48 36.37 6.45
N TYR A 577 41.20 36.25 6.78
CA TYR A 577 40.76 36.01 8.15
C TYR A 577 41.43 34.76 8.76
N PHE A 578 41.33 33.61 8.07
CA PHE A 578 41.94 32.37 8.57
C PHE A 578 43.47 32.39 8.54
N ALA A 579 44.07 33.10 7.59
CA ALA A 579 45.52 33.24 7.52
C ALA A 579 46.07 34.05 8.70
N ASP A 580 45.44 35.20 9.01
CA ASP A 580 45.79 36.03 10.16
C ASP A 580 45.66 35.25 11.47
N GLU A 581 44.61 34.43 11.60
CA GLU A 581 44.40 33.62 12.79
C GLU A 581 45.43 32.49 12.93
N ALA A 582 45.80 31.85 11.81
CA ALA A 582 46.87 30.86 11.79
C ALA A 582 48.25 31.47 12.12
N GLU A 583 48.54 32.72 11.72
CA GLU A 583 49.77 33.43 12.09
C GLU A 583 49.84 33.70 13.60
N ARG A 584 48.71 34.05 14.22
CA ARG A 584 48.62 34.29 15.68
C ARG A 584 48.82 33.00 16.47
N ALA A 585 48.26 31.88 16.01
CA ALA A 585 48.26 30.62 16.75
C ALA A 585 49.59 29.85 16.68
N PHE A 586 50.24 29.79 15.52
CA PHE A 586 51.47 28.98 15.34
C PHE A 586 52.75 29.82 15.41
N SER A 587 52.93 30.72 14.45
CA SER A 587 54.03 31.70 14.33
C SER A 587 53.82 32.47 13.01
N PRO A 588 54.53 33.60 12.78
CA PRO A 588 54.47 34.31 11.49
C PRO A 588 54.84 33.44 10.29
N LEU A 589 55.57 32.33 10.51
CA LEU A 589 55.93 31.38 9.45
C LEU A 589 54.78 30.44 9.07
N GLY A 590 53.76 30.27 9.92
CA GLY A 590 52.63 29.37 9.70
C GLY A 590 51.67 29.85 8.62
N GLY A 591 51.22 31.11 8.68
CA GLY A 591 50.37 31.71 7.65
C GLY A 591 51.10 31.87 6.32
N LEU A 592 52.40 32.23 6.36
CA LEU A 592 53.27 32.23 5.18
C LEU A 592 53.38 30.84 4.53
N PHE A 593 53.50 29.78 5.34
CA PHE A 593 53.55 28.41 4.85
C PHE A 593 52.24 27.98 4.17
N ALA A 594 51.08 28.23 4.79
CA ALA A 594 49.77 27.93 4.20
C ALA A 594 49.57 28.66 2.86
N THR A 595 49.91 29.96 2.83
CA THR A 595 49.86 30.78 1.61
C THR A 595 50.81 30.26 0.53
N TRP A 596 52.00 29.82 0.93
CA TRP A 596 52.98 29.26 0.00
C TRP A 596 52.48 27.95 -0.61
N VAL A 597 51.89 27.05 0.17
CA VAL A 597 51.29 25.80 -0.32
C VAL A 597 50.18 26.11 -1.34
N ILE A 598 49.21 26.95 -0.99
CA ILE A 598 48.05 27.26 -1.86
C ILE A 598 48.45 27.92 -3.18
N ASN A 599 49.52 28.74 -3.19
CA ASN A 599 50.01 29.35 -4.43
C ASN A 599 50.95 28.43 -5.24
N THR A 600 51.62 27.47 -4.60
CA THR A 600 52.57 26.56 -5.27
C THR A 600 51.87 25.35 -5.87
N GLU A 601 50.87 24.80 -5.18
CA GLU A 601 50.16 23.58 -5.55
C GLU A 601 49.53 23.60 -6.95
N PRO A 602 48.88 24.68 -7.43
CA PRO A 602 48.28 24.74 -8.77
C PRO A 602 49.29 24.54 -9.92
N VAL A 603 50.57 24.85 -9.68
CA VAL A 603 51.64 24.65 -10.66
C VAL A 603 52.12 23.19 -10.66
N ILE A 604 52.12 22.54 -9.49
CA ILE A 604 52.67 21.21 -9.28
C ILE A 604 51.63 20.12 -9.53
N TYR A 605 50.39 20.34 -9.10
CA TYR A 605 49.25 19.44 -9.23
C TYR A 605 49.07 18.82 -10.63
N PRO A 606 49.03 19.57 -11.75
CA PRO A 606 48.84 18.98 -13.08
C PRO A 606 50.01 18.06 -13.47
N ILE A 607 51.23 18.37 -13.03
CA ILE A 607 52.41 17.52 -13.25
C ILE A 607 52.26 16.24 -12.43
N GLY A 608 51.89 16.37 -11.15
CA GLY A 608 51.64 15.23 -10.26
C GLY A 608 50.58 14.28 -10.80
N ARG A 609 49.44 14.81 -11.25
CA ARG A 609 48.35 14.04 -11.84
C ARG A 609 48.78 13.31 -13.12
N MET A 610 49.73 13.84 -13.89
CA MET A 610 50.34 13.13 -15.01
C MET A 610 51.28 12.00 -14.54
N MET A 611 52.00 12.20 -13.42
CA MET A 611 52.91 11.19 -12.88
C MET A 611 52.21 9.99 -12.24
N THR A 612 50.94 10.12 -11.81
CA THR A 612 50.18 9.00 -11.22
C THR A 612 50.01 7.80 -12.17
N PHE A 613 50.04 8.03 -13.49
CA PHE A 613 50.04 6.96 -14.50
C PHE A 613 51.31 6.09 -14.46
N PHE A 614 52.44 6.66 -14.03
CA PHE A 614 53.75 5.99 -14.02
C PHE A 614 54.20 5.57 -12.61
N ALA A 615 53.63 6.17 -11.57
CA ALA A 615 53.98 5.93 -10.18
C ALA A 615 52.71 5.58 -9.37
N PRO A 616 52.32 4.30 -9.26
CA PRO A 616 51.18 3.85 -8.44
C PRO A 616 51.43 4.09 -6.94
N PRO A 617 50.41 3.98 -6.06
CA PRO A 617 50.59 4.14 -4.62
C PRO A 617 51.52 3.06 -4.05
N LEU A 618 52.45 3.48 -3.19
CA LEU A 618 53.40 2.59 -2.52
C LEU A 618 52.73 1.79 -1.40
N VAL A 619 51.65 2.32 -0.83
CA VAL A 619 50.83 1.70 0.20
C VAL A 619 49.42 1.57 -0.34
N THR A 620 48.95 0.33 -0.53
CA THR A 620 47.57 0.06 -0.92
C THR A 620 46.79 -0.47 0.28
N VAL A 621 45.63 0.15 0.56
CA VAL A 621 44.68 -0.39 1.52
C VAL A 621 44.06 -1.64 0.89
N THR A 622 44.16 -2.79 1.57
CA THR A 622 43.56 -4.04 1.07
C THR A 622 42.05 -4.03 1.32
N THR A 623 41.26 -4.52 0.37
CA THR A 623 39.79 -4.61 0.48
C THR A 623 39.31 -5.38 1.71
N SER A 624 40.12 -6.29 2.25
CA SER A 624 39.86 -6.98 3.51
C SER A 624 39.93 -6.07 4.74
N GLN A 625 40.81 -5.05 4.76
CA GLN A 625 40.90 -4.10 5.89
C GLN A 625 39.76 -3.08 5.87
N VAL A 626 39.32 -2.66 4.68
CA VAL A 626 38.12 -1.81 4.54
C VAL A 626 36.88 -2.57 4.99
N ALA A 627 36.78 -3.87 4.67
CA ALA A 627 35.71 -4.74 5.13
C ALA A 627 35.76 -5.01 6.64
N GLU A 628 36.94 -5.11 7.26
CA GLU A 628 37.09 -5.23 8.72
C GLU A 628 36.73 -3.93 9.46
N ASP A 629 37.12 -2.75 8.95
CA ASP A 629 36.72 -1.46 9.52
C ASP A 629 35.21 -1.19 9.33
N GLN A 630 34.63 -1.61 8.20
CA GLN A 630 33.17 -1.59 7.99
C GLN A 630 32.45 -2.60 8.89
N ALA A 631 32.99 -3.81 9.06
CA ALA A 631 32.44 -4.82 9.97
C ALA A 631 32.59 -4.42 11.45
N GLN A 632 33.61 -3.64 11.82
CA GLN A 632 33.75 -3.07 13.17
C GLN A 632 32.82 -1.87 13.39
N ALA A 633 32.60 -1.04 12.37
CA ALA A 633 31.58 0.01 12.40
C ALA A 633 30.15 -0.56 12.45
N GLU A 634 29.90 -1.71 11.80
CA GLU A 634 28.65 -2.48 11.90
C GLU A 634 28.56 -3.30 13.20
N ALA A 635 29.67 -3.79 13.77
CA ALA A 635 29.68 -4.47 15.06
C ALA A 635 29.54 -3.53 16.27
N GLN A 636 29.76 -2.22 16.07
CA GLN A 636 29.44 -1.15 17.01
C GLN A 636 28.13 -0.42 16.67
N ALA A 637 27.48 -0.73 15.55
CA ALA A 637 26.05 -0.50 15.44
C ALA A 637 25.35 -1.42 16.44
N PRO A 638 24.36 -0.92 17.20
CA PRO A 638 23.66 -1.77 18.14
C PRO A 638 23.05 -2.94 17.37
N ILE A 639 23.40 -4.15 17.82
CA ILE A 639 22.73 -5.39 17.50
C ILE A 639 21.23 -5.08 17.49
N ILE A 640 20.61 -5.15 16.31
CA ILE A 640 19.18 -5.40 16.22
C ILE A 640 18.99 -6.70 16.99
N GLN A 641 18.51 -6.60 18.23
CA GLN A 641 17.93 -7.76 18.89
C GLN A 641 16.81 -8.18 17.95
N THR A 642 17.04 -9.27 17.21
CA THR A 642 15.94 -10.08 16.71
C THR A 642 15.08 -10.36 17.93
N SER A 643 13.88 -9.77 17.91
CA SER A 643 12.85 -10.03 18.91
C SER A 643 12.79 -11.54 19.13
N PRO A 644 12.74 -12.03 20.38
CA PRO A 644 12.64 -13.46 20.62
C PRO A 644 11.38 -13.98 19.95
N GLU A 645 11.54 -15.10 19.26
CA GLU A 645 10.49 -16.05 18.89
C GLU A 645 9.35 -16.05 19.93
N PRO A 646 8.08 -15.99 19.51
CA PRO A 646 6.97 -15.85 20.44
C PRO A 646 6.98 -17.01 21.41
N THR A 647 7.12 -16.67 22.68
CA THR A 647 7.09 -17.60 23.79
C THR A 647 5.75 -18.32 23.78
N VAL A 648 5.80 -19.61 23.41
CA VAL A 648 4.76 -20.59 23.67
C VAL A 648 4.52 -20.63 25.17
N LEU A 649 3.33 -20.17 25.60
CA LEU A 649 2.77 -20.41 26.93
C LEU A 649 1.45 -21.19 26.77
N PRO A 650 1.10 -22.01 27.77
CA PRO A 650 0.65 -23.37 27.53
C PRO A 650 -0.85 -23.45 27.28
N GLN A 651 -1.20 -24.50 26.53
CA GLN A 651 -2.53 -25.07 26.45
C GLN A 651 -3.19 -25.15 27.85
N ALA A 652 -4.24 -24.36 28.05
CA ALA A 652 -5.24 -24.62 29.07
C ALA A 652 -6.41 -25.32 28.40
N SER A 653 -6.43 -26.64 28.56
CA SER A 653 -7.58 -27.49 28.33
C SER A 653 -8.76 -27.03 29.19
N SER A 654 -9.89 -26.73 28.56
CA SER A 654 -11.20 -27.00 29.18
C SER A 654 -12.22 -27.36 28.09
N GLN A 655 -12.78 -28.54 28.29
CA GLN A 655 -13.76 -29.25 27.48
C GLN A 655 -15.18 -28.63 27.59
N PRO A 656 -16.16 -29.09 26.78
CA PRO A 656 -17.31 -28.31 26.36
C PRO A 656 -18.40 -28.27 27.43
N ALA A 657 -18.95 -27.08 27.67
CA ALA A 657 -20.16 -26.92 28.46
C ALA A 657 -21.39 -27.00 27.54
N LEU A 658 -22.14 -28.07 27.75
CA LEU A 658 -23.50 -28.33 27.31
C LEU A 658 -24.43 -27.11 27.39
N ASN A 659 -25.31 -27.04 26.38
CA ASN A 659 -26.74 -26.68 26.46
C ASN A 659 -27.17 -25.71 27.56
N GLN A 660 -27.47 -24.47 27.15
CA GLN A 660 -28.59 -23.71 27.72
C GLN A 660 -29.43 -23.08 26.60
N PRO A 661 -30.75 -22.96 26.82
CA PRO A 661 -31.71 -22.69 25.76
C PRO A 661 -31.62 -21.25 25.28
N VAL A 662 -31.95 -21.08 24.00
CA VAL A 662 -32.31 -19.81 23.37
C VAL A 662 -33.32 -19.10 24.28
N ALA A 663 -32.85 -18.07 24.97
CA ALA A 663 -33.72 -17.11 25.62
C ALA A 663 -34.11 -16.08 24.55
N ASP A 664 -35.42 -15.98 24.33
CA ASP A 664 -36.05 -14.99 23.47
C ASP A 664 -35.44 -13.60 23.71
N ARG A 665 -34.71 -13.11 22.69
CA ARG A 665 -34.36 -11.69 22.62
C ARG A 665 -35.61 -10.96 22.15
N GLU A 666 -36.35 -10.36 23.08
CA GLU A 666 -37.19 -9.22 22.74
C GLU A 666 -36.31 -8.14 22.09
N PRO A 667 -36.74 -7.52 20.98
CA PRO A 667 -35.98 -6.47 20.32
C PRO A 667 -35.99 -5.23 21.21
N ASP A 668 -34.83 -4.91 21.78
CA ASP A 668 -34.59 -3.70 22.57
C ASP A 668 -34.72 -2.46 21.65
N GLN A 669 -35.94 -1.95 21.53
CA GLN A 669 -36.24 -0.69 20.87
C GLN A 669 -35.63 0.45 21.70
N ARG A 670 -34.60 1.13 21.15
CA ARG A 670 -34.08 2.49 21.47
C ARG A 670 -32.59 2.56 21.84
N LYS A 671 -31.71 2.14 20.91
CA LYS A 671 -30.30 2.59 20.84
C LYS A 671 -30.03 3.31 19.52
N ALA A 672 -29.05 4.21 19.51
CA ALA A 672 -28.61 4.93 18.32
C ALA A 672 -28.30 3.95 17.17
N SER A 673 -28.90 4.17 15.99
CA SER A 673 -28.76 3.25 14.87
C SER A 673 -27.67 3.70 13.91
N ARG A 674 -26.73 2.79 13.66
CA ARG A 674 -25.67 2.96 12.66
C ARG A 674 -26.08 2.28 11.37
N ILE A 675 -26.01 3.02 10.27
CA ILE A 675 -26.50 2.62 8.95
C ILE A 675 -25.37 2.79 7.94
N THR A 676 -25.04 1.73 7.21
CA THR A 676 -24.08 1.77 6.10
C THR A 676 -24.81 2.00 4.79
N HIS A 677 -24.46 3.07 4.07
CA HIS A 677 -24.94 3.31 2.70
C HIS A 677 -24.10 2.50 1.71
N LEU A 678 -24.74 1.55 1.02
CA LEU A 678 -24.06 0.65 0.07
C LEU A 678 -23.69 1.37 -1.23
N ASP A 679 -22.51 1.08 -1.75
CA ASP A 679 -22.04 1.56 -3.05
C ASP A 679 -22.27 0.51 -4.14
N VAL A 680 -23.06 0.89 -5.15
CA VAL A 680 -23.39 0.05 -6.32
C VAL A 680 -22.21 -0.17 -7.26
N THR A 681 -21.11 0.58 -7.11
CA THR A 681 -19.89 0.37 -7.91
C THR A 681 -19.05 -0.82 -7.42
N ARG A 682 -19.45 -1.47 -6.33
CA ARG A 682 -18.82 -2.65 -5.72
C ARG A 682 -19.87 -3.73 -5.49
N PRO A 683 -19.48 -5.01 -5.32
CA PRO A 683 -20.44 -6.06 -4.98
C PRO A 683 -21.24 -5.71 -3.72
N LEU A 684 -22.57 -5.71 -3.81
CA LEU A 684 -23.45 -5.27 -2.72
C LEU A 684 -23.39 -6.22 -1.52
N PHE A 685 -23.28 -7.53 -1.75
CA PHE A 685 -23.34 -8.52 -0.68
C PHE A 685 -22.08 -8.58 0.17
N ASP A 686 -20.91 -8.29 -0.40
CA ASP A 686 -19.68 -8.20 0.39
C ASP A 686 -19.75 -7.04 1.39
N GLN A 687 -20.32 -5.91 0.95
CA GLN A 687 -20.60 -4.77 1.83
C GLN A 687 -21.66 -5.10 2.90
N VAL A 688 -22.68 -5.90 2.58
CA VAL A 688 -23.65 -6.39 3.56
C VAL A 688 -22.99 -7.29 4.62
N GLN A 689 -22.07 -8.18 4.22
CA GLN A 689 -21.32 -9.01 5.16
C GLN A 689 -20.37 -8.18 6.02
N ALA A 690 -19.70 -7.18 5.44
CA ALA A 690 -18.87 -6.24 6.18
C ALA A 690 -19.69 -5.42 7.19
N ALA A 691 -20.88 -4.95 6.82
CA ALA A 691 -21.79 -4.24 7.72
C ALA A 691 -22.23 -5.14 8.89
N LYS A 692 -22.51 -6.42 8.62
CA LYS A 692 -22.82 -7.41 9.65
C LYS A 692 -21.66 -7.62 10.62
N ALA A 693 -20.43 -7.71 10.12
CA ALA A 693 -19.23 -7.88 10.94
C ALA A 693 -18.93 -6.66 11.85
N HIS A 694 -19.31 -5.46 11.42
CA HIS A 694 -19.07 -4.19 12.13
C HIS A 694 -20.24 -3.72 13.02
N ASP A 695 -21.17 -4.61 13.38
CA ASP A 695 -22.28 -4.33 14.31
C ASP A 695 -23.17 -3.15 13.86
N GLN A 696 -23.40 -3.07 12.53
CA GLN A 696 -24.37 -2.15 11.93
C GLN A 696 -25.80 -2.61 12.21
N HIS A 697 -26.76 -1.68 12.25
CA HIS A 697 -28.17 -1.99 12.50
C HIS A 697 -28.99 -2.06 11.20
N ALA A 698 -28.56 -1.32 10.18
CA ALA A 698 -29.22 -1.28 8.89
C ALA A 698 -28.22 -1.08 7.76
N VAL A 699 -28.63 -1.46 6.55
CA VAL A 699 -27.96 -1.06 5.31
C VAL A 699 -28.93 -0.24 4.47
N MET A 700 -28.41 0.72 3.72
CA MET A 700 -29.20 1.56 2.84
C MET A 700 -28.81 1.36 1.38
N VAL A 701 -29.82 1.24 0.52
CA VAL A 701 -29.67 1.13 -0.94
C VAL A 701 -30.47 2.23 -1.64
N ASP A 702 -29.95 2.75 -2.75
CA ASP A 702 -30.66 3.69 -3.61
C ASP A 702 -31.42 2.94 -4.71
N LEU A 703 -32.69 3.28 -4.92
CA LEU A 703 -33.57 2.68 -5.90
C LEU A 703 -33.98 3.66 -6.99
N GLN A 704 -33.89 3.21 -8.23
CA GLN A 704 -34.28 3.96 -9.43
C GLN A 704 -35.22 3.11 -10.28
N MET A 705 -36.25 3.74 -10.85
CA MET A 705 -37.23 3.05 -11.68
C MET A 705 -36.73 2.93 -13.13
N LEU A 706 -36.83 1.72 -13.68
CA LEU A 706 -36.48 1.39 -15.07
C LEU A 706 -37.67 1.58 -16.04
N SER A 707 -37.42 1.50 -17.35
CA SER A 707 -38.46 1.61 -18.39
C SER A 707 -39.49 0.47 -18.34
N ASP A 708 -39.07 -0.72 -17.92
CA ASP A 708 -39.90 -1.92 -17.75
C ASP A 708 -40.66 -1.95 -16.40
N ARG A 709 -40.56 -0.86 -15.61
CA ARG A 709 -41.14 -0.68 -14.27
C ARG A 709 -40.54 -1.55 -13.16
N HIS A 710 -39.41 -2.23 -13.41
CA HIS A 710 -38.62 -2.80 -12.32
C HIS A 710 -37.84 -1.69 -11.59
N TRP A 711 -37.47 -1.98 -10.35
CA TRP A 711 -36.65 -1.09 -9.53
C TRP A 711 -35.23 -1.61 -9.46
N ALA A 712 -34.31 -0.77 -9.89
CA ALA A 712 -32.89 -1.02 -9.99
C ALA A 712 -32.18 -0.43 -8.77
N ILE A 713 -31.20 -1.14 -8.21
CA ILE A 713 -30.33 -0.58 -7.18
C ILE A 713 -29.29 0.31 -7.87
N HIS A 714 -29.50 1.63 -7.85
CA HIS A 714 -28.59 2.59 -8.45
C HIS A 714 -28.73 3.98 -7.84
N ARG A 715 -27.59 4.63 -7.57
CA ARG A 715 -27.53 5.92 -6.87
C ARG A 715 -27.97 7.13 -7.69
N ALA A 716 -27.87 7.05 -9.02
CA ALA A 716 -28.12 8.17 -9.90
C ALA A 716 -29.18 7.83 -10.97
N PRO A 717 -29.99 8.78 -11.43
CA PRO A 717 -30.92 8.54 -12.53
C PRO A 717 -30.23 8.41 -13.90
N ILE A 718 -28.88 8.41 -13.94
CA ILE A 718 -28.05 8.28 -15.15
C ILE A 718 -26.93 7.27 -14.87
N ILE A 719 -26.63 6.42 -15.85
CA ILE A 719 -25.39 5.63 -15.90
C ILE A 719 -24.28 6.52 -16.49
N SER A 720 -23.16 6.65 -15.79
CA SER A 720 -22.01 7.48 -16.19
C SER A 720 -20.91 6.72 -16.94
N GLY A 721 -20.96 5.38 -16.93
CA GLY A 721 -19.88 4.51 -17.36
C GLY A 721 -18.79 4.29 -16.29
N GLN A 722 -18.93 4.89 -15.10
CA GLN A 722 -18.13 4.58 -13.91
C GLN A 722 -18.97 3.72 -12.96
N GLY A 723 -18.48 2.53 -12.57
CA GLY A 723 -19.20 1.64 -11.65
C GLY A 723 -20.37 0.86 -12.27
N THR A 724 -20.99 1.37 -13.34
CA THR A 724 -22.08 0.71 -14.08
C THR A 724 -21.91 0.94 -15.58
N CYS A 725 -22.14 -0.11 -16.37
CA CYS A 725 -21.90 -0.14 -17.81
C CYS A 725 -23.17 -0.55 -18.57
N LEU A 726 -23.33 -0.04 -19.79
CA LEU A 726 -24.41 -0.42 -20.70
C LEU A 726 -23.96 -1.50 -21.68
N THR A 727 -24.85 -2.46 -21.97
CA THR A 727 -24.57 -3.56 -22.91
C THR A 727 -24.50 -3.10 -24.37
N ASN A 728 -25.04 -1.91 -24.69
CA ASN A 728 -25.05 -1.31 -26.02
C ASN A 728 -23.88 -0.34 -26.29
N PHE A 729 -22.82 -0.38 -25.46
CA PHE A 729 -21.61 0.46 -25.57
C PHE A 729 -21.84 1.98 -25.44
N GLN A 730 -23.03 2.43 -25.03
CA GLN A 730 -23.22 3.84 -24.71
C GLN A 730 -22.54 4.16 -23.37
N ARG A 731 -21.76 5.25 -23.35
CA ARG A 731 -21.03 5.66 -22.14
C ARG A 731 -21.92 6.37 -21.11
N ALA A 732 -23.10 6.83 -21.52
CA ALA A 732 -24.09 7.37 -20.59
C ALA A 732 -25.52 7.29 -21.11
N MET A 733 -26.47 6.95 -20.24
CA MET A 733 -27.91 6.91 -20.54
C MET A 733 -28.75 7.21 -19.29
N ASP A 734 -29.93 7.78 -19.49
CA ASP A 734 -30.99 7.94 -18.49
C ASP A 734 -31.54 6.56 -18.09
N LEU A 735 -31.51 6.25 -16.80
CA LEU A 735 -31.87 4.93 -16.27
C LEU A 735 -33.35 4.60 -16.49
N SER A 736 -34.22 5.62 -16.59
CA SER A 736 -35.65 5.42 -16.89
C SER A 736 -35.92 4.93 -18.32
N ARG A 737 -34.87 4.87 -19.17
CA ARG A 737 -34.93 4.38 -20.56
C ARG A 737 -34.13 3.09 -20.76
N VAL A 738 -33.59 2.54 -19.68
CA VAL A 738 -32.78 1.33 -19.66
C VAL A 738 -33.65 0.21 -19.11
N ASP A 739 -33.76 -0.89 -19.85
CA ASP A 739 -34.43 -2.09 -19.34
C ASP A 739 -33.47 -2.90 -18.46
N SER A 740 -34.02 -3.72 -17.56
CA SER A 740 -33.26 -4.54 -16.59
C SER A 740 -32.17 -5.43 -17.21
N LEU A 741 -32.27 -5.76 -18.50
CA LEU A 741 -31.31 -6.58 -19.26
C LEU A 741 -30.18 -5.77 -19.94
N GLN A 742 -30.20 -4.43 -19.89
CA GLN A 742 -29.31 -3.57 -20.69
C GLN A 742 -28.12 -2.97 -19.94
N TRP A 743 -27.92 -3.34 -18.68
CA TRP A 743 -26.88 -2.78 -17.82
C TRP A 743 -26.16 -3.83 -16.97
N ARG A 744 -24.94 -3.51 -16.55
CA ARG A 744 -24.03 -4.41 -15.83
C ARG A 744 -23.12 -3.66 -14.86
N GLY A 745 -22.61 -4.33 -13.82
CA GLY A 745 -21.56 -3.76 -12.97
C GLY A 745 -20.27 -3.48 -13.76
N ALA A 746 -19.59 -2.38 -13.45
CA ALA A 746 -18.23 -2.12 -13.96
C ALA A 746 -17.23 -3.00 -13.20
N ARG A 747 -16.20 -3.52 -13.89
CA ARG A 747 -15.12 -4.29 -13.27
C ARG A 747 -13.85 -3.45 -13.20
N HIS A 748 -13.14 -3.51 -12.08
CA HIS A 748 -11.96 -2.67 -11.84
C HIS A 748 -12.26 -1.16 -12.00
N ALA A 749 -13.49 -0.74 -11.69
CA ALA A 749 -14.03 0.60 -11.93
C ALA A 749 -14.04 1.05 -13.41
N SER A 750 -13.91 0.12 -14.36
CA SER A 750 -13.95 0.37 -15.81
C SER A 750 -14.92 -0.57 -16.54
N CYS A 751 -15.32 -0.22 -17.76
CA CYS A 751 -16.22 -1.06 -18.56
C CYS A 751 -15.51 -2.18 -19.35
N GLY A 752 -14.23 -2.43 -19.06
CA GLY A 752 -13.39 -3.45 -19.68
C GLY A 752 -13.06 -3.19 -21.16
N SER A 753 -12.26 -4.08 -21.75
CA SER A 753 -12.01 -4.15 -23.20
C SER A 753 -13.17 -4.83 -23.94
N GLU A 754 -13.30 -4.60 -25.25
CA GLU A 754 -14.41 -5.09 -26.09
C GLU A 754 -14.68 -6.61 -25.99
N ALA A 755 -13.73 -7.42 -25.52
CA ALA A 755 -13.88 -8.87 -25.35
C ALA A 755 -14.90 -9.27 -24.27
N LEU A 756 -15.08 -8.43 -23.23
CA LEU A 756 -16.12 -8.57 -22.20
C LEU A 756 -17.53 -8.24 -22.70
N ALA A 757 -17.68 -7.85 -23.98
CA ALA A 757 -18.97 -7.55 -24.59
C ALA A 757 -19.89 -8.78 -24.72
N HIS A 758 -19.38 -10.00 -24.57
CA HIS A 758 -20.16 -11.18 -24.91
C HIS A 758 -21.12 -11.67 -23.80
N ARG A 759 -20.87 -11.44 -22.50
CA ARG A 759 -21.76 -11.96 -21.40
C ARG A 759 -21.71 -11.09 -20.12
N PRO A 760 -22.76 -10.29 -19.78
CA PRO A 760 -22.76 -9.31 -18.69
C PRO A 760 -23.14 -9.88 -17.30
N VAL A 761 -22.60 -9.29 -16.21
CA VAL A 761 -23.08 -9.47 -14.82
C VAL A 761 -24.24 -8.49 -14.58
N ALA A 762 -25.47 -9.00 -14.46
CA ALA A 762 -26.65 -8.17 -14.23
C ALA A 762 -26.63 -7.57 -12.81
N ILE A 763 -27.01 -6.29 -12.69
CA ILE A 763 -27.27 -5.69 -11.37
C ILE A 763 -28.66 -6.16 -10.92
N PRO A 764 -28.80 -6.75 -9.71
CA PRO A 764 -30.08 -7.29 -9.26
C PRO A 764 -31.13 -6.18 -9.11
N THR A 765 -32.39 -6.55 -9.36
CA THR A 765 -33.52 -5.69 -9.02
C THR A 765 -33.67 -5.58 -7.50
N ALA A 766 -34.41 -4.57 -7.03
CA ALA A 766 -34.66 -4.34 -5.61
C ALA A 766 -35.25 -5.57 -4.91
N ARG A 767 -36.21 -6.26 -5.55
CA ARG A 767 -36.83 -7.48 -5.00
C ARG A 767 -35.88 -8.66 -4.96
N GLU A 768 -35.06 -8.83 -5.98
CA GLU A 768 -34.08 -9.91 -6.06
C GLU A 768 -33.01 -9.76 -4.98
N PHE A 769 -32.47 -8.54 -4.84
CA PHE A 769 -31.59 -8.20 -3.73
C PHE A 769 -32.28 -8.42 -2.37
N ALA A 770 -33.53 -8.00 -2.20
CA ALA A 770 -34.27 -8.18 -0.95
C ALA A 770 -34.47 -9.65 -0.57
N ARG A 771 -34.75 -10.54 -1.53
CA ARG A 771 -34.85 -12.00 -1.28
C ARG A 771 -33.54 -12.58 -0.79
N GLN A 772 -32.42 -12.20 -1.42
CA GLN A 772 -31.10 -12.67 -1.00
C GLN A 772 -30.68 -12.06 0.35
N PHE A 773 -31.03 -10.79 0.59
CA PHE A 773 -30.82 -10.09 1.87
C PHE A 773 -31.60 -10.75 3.00
N GLN A 774 -32.86 -11.13 2.77
CA GLN A 774 -33.71 -11.84 3.73
C GLN A 774 -33.03 -13.14 4.23
N ARG A 775 -32.41 -13.89 3.31
CA ARG A 775 -31.75 -15.17 3.59
C ARG A 775 -30.39 -15.01 4.29
N SER A 776 -29.59 -14.02 3.89
CA SER A 776 -28.18 -13.90 4.29
C SER A 776 -27.93 -12.95 5.46
N ALA A 777 -28.85 -12.01 5.71
CA ALA A 777 -28.69 -10.92 6.67
C ALA A 777 -29.91 -10.75 7.58
N ALA A 778 -30.35 -11.84 8.23
CA ALA A 778 -31.53 -11.87 9.12
C ALA A 778 -31.50 -10.83 10.27
N ASP A 779 -30.31 -10.41 10.72
CA ASP A 779 -30.13 -9.50 11.85
C ASP A 779 -30.09 -8.01 11.46
N LEU A 780 -30.12 -7.69 10.16
CA LEU A 780 -30.06 -6.31 9.65
C LEU A 780 -31.44 -5.83 9.14
N SER A 781 -31.67 -4.52 9.18
CA SER A 781 -32.80 -3.87 8.50
C SER A 781 -32.37 -3.26 7.15
N LEU A 782 -33.30 -3.19 6.19
CA LEU A 782 -33.05 -2.61 4.87
C LEU A 782 -33.75 -1.25 4.74
N TRP A 783 -32.98 -0.23 4.39
CA TRP A 783 -33.47 1.10 4.05
C TRP A 783 -33.43 1.27 2.54
N ALA A 784 -34.60 1.35 1.90
CA ALA A 784 -34.72 1.52 0.45
C ALA A 784 -35.01 2.98 0.11
N HIS A 785 -34.00 3.68 -0.39
CA HIS A 785 -34.11 5.09 -0.77
C HIS A 785 -34.65 5.22 -2.20
N PHE A 786 -35.93 5.54 -2.33
CA PHE A 786 -36.56 5.81 -3.62
C PHE A 786 -36.13 7.17 -4.14
N GLN A 787 -35.69 7.18 -5.39
CA GLN A 787 -35.23 8.40 -6.07
C GLN A 787 -36.17 8.77 -7.23
N PRO A 788 -36.30 10.07 -7.56
CA PRO A 788 -37.09 10.49 -8.70
C PRO A 788 -36.34 10.22 -10.01
N THR A 789 -37.07 10.24 -11.14
CA THR A 789 -36.43 10.12 -12.46
C THR A 789 -35.51 11.31 -12.75
N LEU A 790 -34.75 11.24 -13.84
CA LEU A 790 -33.87 12.33 -14.27
C LEU A 790 -34.60 13.69 -14.42
N HIS A 791 -35.88 13.64 -14.81
CA HIS A 791 -36.73 14.81 -14.99
C HIS A 791 -37.46 15.24 -13.71
N GLY A 792 -37.23 14.56 -12.59
CA GLY A 792 -37.93 14.82 -11.33
C GLY A 792 -39.35 14.25 -11.29
N GLU A 793 -39.72 13.38 -12.23
CA GLU A 793 -41.05 12.77 -12.26
C GLU A 793 -41.15 11.71 -11.16
N VAL A 794 -42.33 11.66 -10.54
CA VAL A 794 -42.64 10.75 -9.44
C VAL A 794 -43.91 9.99 -9.77
N ASN A 795 -43.84 8.66 -9.78
CA ASN A 795 -45.00 7.79 -9.91
C ASN A 795 -45.34 7.20 -8.53
N CYS A 796 -46.22 7.85 -7.78
CA CYS A 796 -46.57 7.43 -6.42
C CYS A 796 -47.13 6.00 -6.34
N HIS A 797 -47.84 5.53 -7.38
CA HIS A 797 -48.34 4.16 -7.40
C HIS A 797 -47.19 3.15 -7.51
N ALA A 798 -46.24 3.38 -8.42
CA ALA A 798 -45.10 2.48 -8.62
C ALA A 798 -44.17 2.45 -7.39
N VAL A 799 -43.89 3.62 -6.80
CA VAL A 799 -43.06 3.74 -5.59
C VAL A 799 -43.67 2.95 -4.42
N ARG A 800 -44.95 3.17 -4.15
CA ARG A 800 -45.65 2.49 -3.05
C ARG A 800 -45.79 0.99 -3.28
N SER A 801 -46.20 0.59 -4.49
CA SER A 801 -46.33 -0.81 -4.84
C SER A 801 -45.03 -1.59 -4.65
N GLU A 802 -43.88 -0.94 -4.87
CA GLU A 802 -42.58 -1.55 -4.62
C GLU A 802 -42.24 -1.58 -3.12
N ALA A 803 -42.46 -0.47 -2.40
CA ALA A 803 -42.24 -0.41 -0.96
C ALA A 803 -43.08 -1.46 -0.20
N ASP A 804 -44.34 -1.62 -0.56
CA ASP A 804 -45.25 -2.61 0.03
C ASP A 804 -44.75 -4.04 -0.24
N ALA A 805 -44.28 -4.33 -1.47
CA ALA A 805 -43.71 -5.63 -1.83
C ALA A 805 -42.40 -5.94 -1.08
N LEU A 806 -41.53 -4.95 -0.89
CA LEU A 806 -40.30 -5.10 -0.11
C LEU A 806 -40.61 -5.32 1.38
N ALA A 807 -41.60 -4.61 1.92
CA ALA A 807 -42.06 -4.79 3.30
C ALA A 807 -42.66 -6.18 3.54
N GLU A 808 -43.43 -6.71 2.58
CA GLU A 808 -43.99 -8.06 2.63
C GLU A 808 -42.88 -9.13 2.61
N LEU A 809 -41.86 -8.96 1.77
CA LEU A 809 -40.72 -9.89 1.68
C LEU A 809 -39.84 -9.89 2.94
N LEU A 810 -39.54 -8.72 3.50
CA LEU A 810 -38.58 -8.58 4.60
C LEU A 810 -39.21 -8.60 5.99
N GLY A 811 -40.52 -8.35 6.08
CA GLY A 811 -41.23 -8.06 7.31
C GLY A 811 -41.22 -6.56 7.61
N SER A 812 -42.39 -6.04 8.02
CA SER A 812 -42.61 -4.59 8.21
C SER A 812 -41.68 -3.91 9.21
N GLN A 813 -41.22 -4.62 10.24
CA GLN A 813 -40.28 -4.08 11.24
C GLN A 813 -38.82 -4.02 10.74
N ARG A 814 -38.49 -4.71 9.64
CA ARG A 814 -37.14 -4.81 9.09
C ARG A 814 -36.94 -3.96 7.84
N PHE A 815 -37.99 -3.26 7.40
CA PHE A 815 -37.97 -2.43 6.21
C PHE A 815 -38.27 -0.97 6.55
N THR A 816 -37.53 -0.06 5.92
CA THR A 816 -37.79 1.37 5.98
C THR A 816 -37.75 1.94 4.57
N ALA A 817 -38.83 2.60 4.16
CA ALA A 817 -38.82 3.37 2.92
C ALA A 817 -38.11 4.70 3.17
N ALA A 818 -37.19 5.09 2.30
CA ALA A 818 -36.47 6.34 2.41
C ALA A 818 -36.74 7.24 1.19
N VAL A 819 -36.80 8.55 1.40
CA VAL A 819 -37.06 9.56 0.36
C VAL A 819 -36.33 10.86 0.65
N SER A 820 -35.87 11.58 -0.37
CA SER A 820 -35.12 12.84 -0.23
C SER A 820 -35.85 14.09 -0.74
N ARG A 821 -36.98 13.90 -1.43
CA ARG A 821 -37.77 14.99 -2.05
C ARG A 821 -39.16 15.11 -1.45
N PRO A 822 -39.65 16.34 -1.17
CA PRO A 822 -41.01 16.54 -0.64
C PRO A 822 -42.10 15.94 -1.52
N GLU A 823 -41.92 15.95 -2.85
CA GLU A 823 -42.88 15.38 -3.80
C GLU A 823 -43.03 13.87 -3.62
N MET A 824 -41.93 13.15 -3.37
CA MET A 824 -41.98 11.72 -3.06
C MET A 824 -42.46 11.44 -1.63
N LEU A 825 -42.10 12.29 -0.67
CA LEU A 825 -42.62 12.20 0.70
C LEU A 825 -44.16 12.24 0.70
N SER A 826 -44.76 13.09 -0.15
CA SER A 826 -46.22 13.18 -0.29
C SER A 826 -46.87 11.87 -0.77
N CYS A 827 -46.14 10.99 -1.47
CA CYS A 827 -46.67 9.71 -1.92
C CYS A 827 -46.98 8.77 -0.75
N PHE A 828 -46.22 8.83 0.34
CA PHE A 828 -46.35 7.89 1.47
C PHE A 828 -47.29 8.37 2.58
N THR A 829 -47.59 9.67 2.63
CA THR A 829 -48.23 10.32 3.78
C THR A 829 -49.76 10.41 3.67
N GLN A 830 -50.32 10.13 2.49
CA GLN A 830 -51.77 10.20 2.24
C GLN A 830 -52.49 8.84 2.37
N HIS A 831 -51.76 7.77 2.68
CA HIS A 831 -52.28 6.41 2.73
C HIS A 831 -51.63 5.59 3.84
N GLY A 832 -52.37 4.64 4.41
CA GLY A 832 -51.86 3.75 5.46
C GLY A 832 -50.70 2.88 4.97
N ARG A 833 -49.68 2.72 5.81
CA ARG A 833 -48.49 1.88 5.62
C ARG A 833 -48.16 1.19 6.94
N ASP A 834 -47.57 0.00 6.86
CA ASP A 834 -47.19 -0.79 8.05
C ASP A 834 -45.68 -0.73 8.35
N TYR A 835 -44.90 0.02 7.55
CA TYR A 835 -43.45 0.19 7.66
C TYR A 835 -43.08 1.66 7.92
N SER A 836 -41.90 1.88 8.52
CA SER A 836 -41.41 3.23 8.82
C SER A 836 -40.94 3.97 7.57
N LEU A 837 -41.07 5.30 7.57
CA LEU A 837 -40.59 6.20 6.53
C LEU A 837 -39.38 7.01 7.03
N ALA A 838 -38.38 7.22 6.18
CA ALA A 838 -37.22 8.05 6.47
C ALA A 838 -37.11 9.19 5.44
N TYR A 839 -37.27 10.43 5.90
CA TYR A 839 -37.07 11.61 5.08
C TYR A 839 -35.63 12.12 5.22
N PHE A 840 -34.88 12.06 4.13
CA PHE A 840 -33.59 12.72 4.00
C PHE A 840 -33.88 14.16 3.61
N GLY A 841 -33.70 15.10 4.54
CA GLY A 841 -33.77 16.53 4.23
C GLY A 841 -32.91 16.85 3.00
N PRO A 842 -33.28 17.84 2.18
CA PRO A 842 -32.69 18.00 0.86
C PRO A 842 -31.16 18.08 0.96
N GLU A 843 -30.46 17.18 0.25
CA GLU A 843 -29.00 17.03 0.32
C GLU A 843 -28.28 18.34 -0.02
N HIS A 844 -28.90 19.15 -0.88
CA HIS A 844 -28.48 20.50 -1.27
C HIS A 844 -29.69 21.43 -1.18
N GLY A 845 -29.49 22.69 -0.77
CA GLY A 845 -30.57 23.65 -0.81
C GLY A 845 -31.09 23.81 -2.24
N SER A 846 -32.40 23.69 -2.43
CA SER A 846 -32.99 23.91 -3.74
C SER A 846 -33.01 25.42 -4.02
N ALA A 847 -32.37 25.86 -5.10
CA ALA A 847 -32.87 27.08 -5.75
C ALA A 847 -34.30 26.75 -6.20
N GLU A 848 -35.29 27.54 -5.77
CA GLU A 848 -36.67 27.42 -6.26
C GLU A 848 -36.65 27.22 -7.78
N SER A 849 -36.97 26.00 -8.23
CA SER A 849 -37.21 25.77 -9.64
C SER A 849 -38.60 26.31 -9.93
N ASP A 850 -38.63 27.57 -10.32
CA ASP A 850 -39.81 28.19 -10.89
C ASP A 850 -40.23 27.36 -12.12
N ASP A 851 -41.46 26.86 -12.06
CA ASP A 851 -42.24 26.24 -13.13
C ASP A 851 -41.98 24.75 -13.48
N SER A 852 -42.89 23.90 -12.99
CA SER A 852 -43.09 22.48 -13.34
C SER A 852 -43.70 22.28 -14.74
N SER A 853 -43.27 23.06 -15.72
CA SER A 853 -43.71 22.92 -17.11
C SER A 853 -42.61 22.25 -17.94
N LEU A 854 -42.97 21.20 -18.67
CA LEU A 854 -42.13 20.45 -19.61
C LEU A 854 -41.41 21.41 -20.57
N ARG A 855 -40.23 21.89 -20.21
CA ARG A 855 -39.33 22.60 -21.12
C ARG A 855 -38.47 21.58 -21.86
N HIS A 856 -38.35 21.79 -23.17
CA HIS A 856 -37.34 21.12 -23.98
C HIS A 856 -35.95 21.32 -23.36
N LEU A 857 -35.22 20.22 -23.16
CA LEU A 857 -33.85 20.22 -22.68
C LEU A 857 -33.01 21.23 -23.50
N THR A 858 -32.54 22.30 -22.85
CA THR A 858 -31.64 23.22 -23.53
C THR A 858 -30.25 22.60 -23.64
N LEU A 859 -29.43 23.10 -24.57
CA LEU A 859 -28.06 22.65 -24.75
C LEU A 859 -27.19 22.90 -23.50
N ALA A 860 -27.59 23.87 -22.67
CA ALA A 860 -26.98 24.14 -21.37
C ALA A 860 -27.39 23.09 -20.32
N ASP A 861 -28.65 22.64 -20.32
CA ASP A 861 -29.12 21.57 -19.44
C ASP A 861 -28.46 20.24 -19.81
N ALA A 862 -28.34 19.94 -21.11
CA ALA A 862 -27.62 18.77 -21.60
C ALA A 862 -26.12 18.80 -21.25
N ARG A 863 -25.48 19.99 -21.22
CA ARG A 863 -24.09 20.16 -20.78
C ARG A 863 -23.95 19.96 -19.27
N ARG A 864 -24.82 20.58 -18.46
CA ARG A 864 -24.84 20.36 -17.00
C ARG A 864 -25.08 18.90 -16.63
N LEU A 865 -25.94 18.21 -17.38
CA LEU A 865 -26.20 16.79 -17.24
C LEU A 865 -24.97 15.94 -17.63
N ARG A 866 -24.21 16.33 -18.67
CA ARG A 866 -22.94 15.70 -19.01
C ARG A 866 -21.84 15.94 -17.98
N GLU A 867 -21.79 17.12 -17.38
CA GLU A 867 -20.85 17.45 -16.29
C GLU A 867 -21.18 16.63 -15.03
N ARG A 868 -22.47 16.54 -14.65
CA ARG A 868 -22.97 15.61 -13.61
C ARG A 868 -22.58 14.17 -13.90
N ALA A 869 -22.77 13.71 -15.14
CA ALA A 869 -22.47 12.33 -15.55
C ALA A 869 -20.95 12.03 -15.62
N ARG A 870 -20.06 13.03 -15.62
CA ARG A 870 -18.60 12.82 -15.67
C ARG A 870 -17.92 12.79 -14.30
N GLY A 871 -18.68 12.95 -13.21
CA GLY A 871 -18.10 13.12 -11.88
C GLY A 871 -17.34 14.45 -11.70
N GLU A 872 -17.33 15.32 -12.71
CA GLU A 872 -16.77 16.67 -12.64
C GLU A 872 -17.78 17.57 -11.90
N ALA A 873 -17.74 17.50 -10.57
CA ALA A 873 -18.15 18.54 -9.62
C ALA A 873 -19.31 19.45 -10.07
N TYR A 874 -20.44 18.89 -10.49
CA TYR A 874 -21.68 19.63 -10.40
C TYR A 874 -22.05 19.70 -8.91
N ARG A 875 -21.65 20.79 -8.26
CA ARG A 875 -22.16 21.15 -6.94
C ARG A 875 -23.40 22.00 -7.17
N GLU A 876 -24.59 21.49 -6.84
CA GLU A 876 -25.68 22.40 -6.50
C GLU A 876 -25.11 23.35 -5.45
N HIS A 877 -25.27 24.66 -5.64
CA HIS A 877 -24.78 25.60 -4.65
C HIS A 877 -25.44 25.22 -3.33
N VAL A 878 -24.64 24.89 -2.32
CA VAL A 878 -25.14 24.55 -0.99
C VAL A 878 -25.88 25.78 -0.47
N THR A 879 -27.17 25.84 -0.73
CA THR A 879 -28.04 26.81 -0.07
C THR A 879 -28.24 26.24 1.32
N GLN A 880 -27.99 27.07 2.34
CA GLN A 880 -28.19 26.64 3.72
C GLN A 880 -29.65 26.25 3.91
N LEU A 881 -29.90 25.01 4.34
CA LEU A 881 -31.24 24.56 4.72
C LEU A 881 -31.76 25.47 5.85
N SER A 882 -32.99 25.95 5.72
CA SER A 882 -33.67 26.73 6.75
C SER A 882 -34.70 25.87 7.48
N THR A 883 -35.03 26.24 8.72
CA THR A 883 -36.09 25.55 9.49
C THR A 883 -37.47 25.68 8.82
N SER A 884 -37.72 26.77 8.08
CA SER A 884 -38.97 26.97 7.34
C SER A 884 -39.14 26.00 6.16
N LEU A 885 -38.04 25.57 5.53
CA LEU A 885 -38.06 24.58 4.45
C LEU A 885 -38.27 23.16 4.98
N LEU A 886 -37.87 22.89 6.23
CA LEU A 886 -38.02 21.57 6.86
C LEU A 886 -39.39 21.37 7.53
N ALA A 887 -40.04 22.45 7.96
CA ALA A 887 -41.29 22.40 8.72
C ALA A 887 -42.43 21.60 8.03
N PRO A 888 -42.72 21.78 6.73
CA PRO A 888 -43.77 21.00 6.07
C PRO A 888 -43.50 19.49 6.07
N ALA A 889 -42.23 19.09 5.96
CA ALA A 889 -41.86 17.68 6.03
C ALA A 889 -42.01 17.12 7.44
N LEU A 890 -41.60 17.88 8.46
CA LEU A 890 -41.76 17.48 9.87
C LEU A 890 -43.24 17.31 10.28
N GLU A 891 -44.15 18.07 9.69
CA GLU A 891 -45.60 17.95 9.94
C GLU A 891 -46.22 16.71 9.28
N LEU A 892 -45.60 16.19 8.22
CA LEU A 892 -46.09 15.03 7.47
C LEU A 892 -45.57 13.68 8.02
N LEU A 893 -44.53 13.68 8.86
CA LEU A 893 -43.91 12.48 9.41
C LEU A 893 -44.62 12.02 10.69
N GLU A 894 -44.81 10.71 10.83
CA GLU A 894 -45.38 10.07 12.00
C GLU A 894 -44.31 9.79 13.09
N PRO A 895 -44.69 9.53 14.35
CA PRO A 895 -43.72 9.29 15.42
C PRO A 895 -42.78 8.09 15.21
N GLU A 896 -43.18 7.08 14.43
CA GLU A 896 -42.30 5.96 14.02
C GLU A 896 -41.31 6.31 12.89
N ASP A 897 -41.47 7.46 12.25
CA ASP A 897 -40.64 7.86 11.11
C ASP A 897 -39.30 8.48 11.54
N ALA A 898 -38.41 8.60 10.57
CA ALA A 898 -37.08 9.17 10.73
C ALA A 898 -36.89 10.42 9.86
N ILE A 899 -36.10 11.37 10.35
CA ILE A 899 -35.58 12.49 9.57
C ILE A 899 -34.05 12.57 9.63
N VAL A 900 -33.38 12.55 8.49
CA VAL A 900 -31.92 12.57 8.40
C VAL A 900 -31.48 13.79 7.61
N VAL A 901 -30.52 14.55 8.12
CA VAL A 901 -30.04 15.78 7.45
C VAL A 901 -28.54 15.66 7.17
N HIS A 902 -28.10 16.10 5.99
CA HIS A 902 -26.67 16.08 5.63
C HIS A 902 -25.85 16.94 6.61
N HIS A 903 -24.66 16.47 7.01
CA HIS A 903 -23.82 17.13 8.03
C HIS A 903 -23.49 18.61 7.73
N GLN A 904 -23.48 19.00 6.45
CA GLN A 904 -23.23 20.38 6.00
C GLN A 904 -24.37 21.36 6.35
N HIS A 905 -25.57 20.87 6.67
CA HIS A 905 -26.74 21.68 7.02
C HIS A 905 -26.97 21.81 8.54
N GLY A 906 -25.98 21.42 9.36
CA GLY A 906 -26.06 21.33 10.82
C GLY A 906 -26.11 22.65 11.62
N SER A 907 -26.85 23.66 11.15
CA SER A 907 -27.05 24.91 11.90
C SER A 907 -27.72 24.65 13.26
N GLU A 908 -27.47 25.52 14.25
CA GLU A 908 -28.08 25.41 15.58
C GLU A 908 -29.61 25.38 15.52
N ALA A 909 -30.21 26.17 14.61
CA ALA A 909 -31.65 26.22 14.41
C ALA A 909 -32.22 24.89 13.88
N ILE A 910 -31.52 24.23 12.95
CA ILE A 910 -31.90 22.91 12.45
C ILE A 910 -31.75 21.86 13.55
N ARG A 911 -30.67 21.90 14.34
CA ARG A 911 -30.50 20.99 15.48
C ARG A 911 -31.65 21.09 16.47
N GLN A 912 -32.09 22.31 16.79
CA GLN A 912 -33.24 22.50 17.68
C GLN A 912 -34.54 21.99 17.07
N ALA A 913 -34.77 22.20 15.77
CA ALA A 913 -35.94 21.67 15.07
C ALA A 913 -35.96 20.13 15.04
N LEU A 914 -34.81 19.49 14.78
CA LEU A 914 -34.67 18.03 14.79
C LEU A 914 -34.88 17.44 16.20
N LYS A 915 -34.35 18.08 17.24
CA LYS A 915 -34.57 17.66 18.64
C LYS A 915 -36.03 17.77 19.10
N ALA A 916 -36.80 18.67 18.48
CA ALA A 916 -38.22 18.85 18.78
C ALA A 916 -39.12 17.82 18.06
N PHE A 917 -38.59 17.10 17.06
CA PHE A 917 -39.33 16.04 16.38
C PHE A 917 -39.50 14.82 17.29
N ALA A 918 -40.73 14.29 17.37
CA ALA A 918 -41.07 13.19 18.27
C ALA A 918 -40.48 11.84 17.82
N GLY A 919 -40.21 11.68 16.52
CA GLY A 919 -39.63 10.47 15.95
C GLY A 919 -38.10 10.44 15.98
N ARG A 920 -37.52 9.64 15.10
CA ARG A 920 -36.06 9.44 15.02
C ARG A 920 -35.43 10.56 14.19
N HIS A 921 -34.24 11.01 14.57
CA HIS A 921 -33.55 12.05 13.81
C HIS A 921 -32.04 11.79 13.72
N GLY A 922 -31.39 12.27 12.67
CA GLY A 922 -30.00 11.90 12.46
C GLY A 922 -29.26 12.69 11.40
N VAL A 923 -28.04 12.24 11.13
CA VAL A 923 -27.09 12.91 10.25
C VAL A 923 -26.49 11.94 9.24
N PHE A 924 -26.35 12.42 8.01
CA PHE A 924 -25.68 11.74 6.91
C PHE A 924 -24.31 12.39 6.62
N GLY A 925 -23.22 11.62 6.73
CA GLY A 925 -21.85 12.13 6.52
C GLY A 925 -20.74 11.29 7.15
N PRO A 926 -19.47 11.75 7.09
CA PRO A 926 -18.35 11.06 7.73
C PRO A 926 -18.58 10.99 9.25
N ALA A 927 -18.08 9.92 9.88
CA ALA A 927 -18.35 9.52 11.28
C ALA A 927 -18.02 10.57 12.38
N GLY A 928 -17.54 11.77 12.03
CA GLY A 928 -17.27 12.89 12.93
C GLY A 928 -18.31 14.03 12.93
N GLY A 929 -19.35 13.96 12.09
CA GLY A 929 -20.37 15.02 12.00
C GLY A 929 -21.54 14.79 12.96
N LEU A 930 -21.66 15.62 14.01
CA LEU A 930 -22.79 15.68 14.95
C LEU A 930 -23.01 14.40 15.79
N GLN A 931 -22.09 14.08 16.70
CA GLN A 931 -22.34 13.09 17.76
C GLN A 931 -23.33 13.66 18.79
N ASP A 932 -24.52 13.09 18.87
CA ASP A 932 -25.47 13.31 19.96
C ASP A 932 -25.86 11.94 20.55
N ASP A 933 -25.55 11.71 21.82
CA ASP A 933 -25.68 10.41 22.50
C ASP A 933 -27.14 10.11 22.92
N THR A 934 -28.10 10.58 22.12
CA THR A 934 -29.53 10.43 22.39
C THR A 934 -30.07 9.14 21.78
N GLN A 935 -31.00 8.49 22.47
CA GLN A 935 -31.57 7.19 22.07
C GLN A 935 -32.27 7.19 20.70
N ASN A 936 -32.62 8.36 20.16
CA ASN A 936 -33.31 8.53 18.87
C ASN A 936 -32.38 8.94 17.72
N HIS A 937 -31.06 8.96 17.95
CA HIS A 937 -30.09 9.43 16.96
C HIS A 937 -29.79 8.37 15.88
N ILE A 938 -29.74 8.80 14.62
CA ILE A 938 -29.34 7.99 13.46
C ILE A 938 -28.04 8.54 12.88
N THR A 939 -27.08 7.66 12.63
CA THR A 939 -25.88 8.01 11.88
C THR A 939 -25.83 7.16 10.61
N VAL A 940 -25.85 7.82 9.46
CA VAL A 940 -25.68 7.17 8.17
C VAL A 940 -24.28 7.49 7.66
N THR A 941 -23.44 6.46 7.60
CA THR A 941 -22.06 6.54 7.11
C THR A 941 -21.96 5.98 5.71
N ARG A 942 -21.10 6.61 4.91
CA ARG A 942 -20.71 6.13 3.59
C ARG A 942 -19.38 5.39 3.72
N ASP A 943 -19.31 4.17 3.22
CA ASP A 943 -18.05 3.45 3.02
C ASP A 943 -17.26 4.02 1.83
#